data_AF-A0A971Z1I6-F1
#
_entry.id   AF-A0A971Z1I6-F1
#
_cell.length_a   1.000
_cell.length_b   1.000
_cell.length_c   1.000
_cell.angle_alpha   90.00
_cell.angle_beta   90.00
_cell.angle_gamma   90.00
#
_symmetry.space_group_name_H-M   'P 1'
#
loop_
_entity.id
_entity.type
_entity.pdbx_description
1 polymer ?
#
loop_
_entity_poly.entity_id
_entity_poly.type
_entity_poly.pdbx_seq_one_letter_code
_entity_poly.pdbx_strand_id
1 'polypeptide(L)'
;DRLNGQQGLHAQAVALRQALSLVIAQRRPSWYLFDGRGELQRLVDSHVRLLAAHQRIDAELARAALATAVQFRDWQQQPLLEPTAADKSVWVTRNQLVGLLGQPAYALDRLDLQVQSTLDARLQRQVGDFLEALADDAAAAEAGLLGERLLSPQQAAQVRYSFTLLERTADGNQVRVQTDTNGLPFDLNSGSKLELGSTAKLRVLTSYLEIIAELHGELAGADAQTLQTARTRRGDPLTLWAADYLRSQPQATLEQMLEAALQRRYSASPHEQFFTGSGVQRFSNFRKEDDRRRVSVQQALQESINLPYVRLLRDVVRYSLHQQVEDADSLLSNDRDPRRQAYLQTFADREGRIYLQQFWRRHAGLDEAQRFARLLKQVQPIAARLAVVHRELYPQADLEAFSSFIEQHVRVPQTAERIERLYRDYAPGSFNLNDQGYIAKVHPLELWLLGYLQQHPQATLGEMLAASVEQRQEVYRWLFRTRHAGARNTRIRIMLEREAFAALHQRWQRVGYPFPQLVPSLGTALGSSGDRPSALAELMGIILNDGKRIGVQRLSSLHFAAGTPWETRFEPQPMPEQQVLAPEVAAALRNVLSAVVLDGTGRRLQGVFTGANGEPLLIGGKTGTGDNRIHSFTRGGALVSSEVMNRTATFVFFIGPNHFGTLTAFVPGEDAEAFHFTSALPAQVLKAMAPVLSPHLKPHPGSAMMAGNRAP
;
A
#
# COMPACT_ATOMS: atom_id res chain seq x y z
N ASP A 1 28.57 28.04 -43.37
CA ASP A 1 28.11 28.02 -44.78
C ASP A 1 26.99 29.02 -45.10
N ARG A 2 26.07 29.34 -44.18
CA ARG A 2 25.06 30.40 -44.43
C ARG A 2 25.51 31.80 -44.00
N LEU A 3 26.16 31.94 -42.85
CA LEU A 3 26.63 33.23 -42.33
C LEU A 3 27.83 33.81 -43.10
N ASN A 4 28.62 32.97 -43.77
CA ASN A 4 29.78 33.37 -44.58
C ASN A 4 29.40 33.74 -46.03
N GLY A 5 28.10 33.86 -46.35
CA GLY A 5 27.63 34.33 -47.66
C GLY A 5 27.72 33.34 -48.83
N GLN A 6 28.30 32.14 -48.60
CA GLN A 6 28.52 31.15 -49.67
C GLN A 6 27.22 30.60 -50.30
N GLN A 7 26.09 30.69 -49.59
CA GLN A 7 24.76 30.30 -50.08
C GLN A 7 23.91 31.49 -50.58
N GLY A 8 24.55 32.64 -50.84
CA GLY A 8 23.89 33.84 -51.34
C GLY A 8 23.35 34.78 -50.26
N LEU A 9 23.10 36.03 -50.66
CA LEU A 9 22.74 37.14 -49.77
C LEU A 9 21.47 36.87 -48.95
N HIS A 10 20.43 36.27 -49.57
CA HIS A 10 19.19 35.95 -48.87
C HIS A 10 19.40 34.91 -47.76
N ALA A 11 20.17 33.85 -48.02
CA ALA A 11 20.47 32.83 -47.01
C ALA A 11 21.30 33.40 -45.85
N GLN A 12 22.21 34.32 -46.15
CA GLN A 12 23.00 35.05 -45.15
C GLN A 12 22.13 35.98 -44.30
N ALA A 13 21.19 36.69 -44.92
CA ALA A 13 20.21 37.54 -44.24
C ALA A 13 19.33 36.75 -43.27
N VAL A 14 18.79 35.60 -43.71
CA VAL A 14 18.01 34.69 -42.85
C VAL A 14 18.84 34.24 -41.65
N ALA A 15 20.07 33.78 -41.88
CA ALA A 15 20.94 33.28 -40.82
C ALA A 15 21.34 34.37 -39.81
N LEU A 16 21.62 35.59 -40.29
CA LEU A 16 21.90 36.74 -39.43
C LEU A 16 20.71 37.04 -38.51
N ARG A 17 19.50 37.06 -39.05
CA ARG A 17 18.29 37.26 -38.24
C ARG A 17 18.07 36.13 -37.24
N GLN A 18 18.26 34.88 -37.64
CA GLN A 18 18.13 33.73 -36.73
C GLN A 18 19.11 33.83 -35.55
N ALA A 19 20.37 34.19 -35.82
CA ALA A 19 21.37 34.39 -34.78
C ALA A 19 21.01 35.53 -33.83
N LEU A 20 20.62 36.70 -34.36
CA LEU A 20 20.19 37.84 -33.54
C LEU A 20 18.94 37.52 -32.71
N SER A 21 17.98 36.80 -33.28
CA SER A 21 16.78 36.33 -32.56
C SER A 21 17.17 35.50 -31.34
N LEU A 22 18.10 34.56 -31.46
CA LEU A 22 18.54 33.72 -30.33
C LEU A 22 19.29 34.53 -29.27
N VAL A 23 20.17 35.43 -29.68
CA VAL A 23 20.93 36.31 -28.75
C VAL A 23 20.01 37.24 -27.98
N ILE A 24 19.02 37.86 -28.64
CA ILE A 24 18.07 38.76 -27.99
C ILE A 24 17.11 37.98 -27.10
N ALA A 25 16.63 36.82 -27.57
CA ALA A 25 15.67 35.99 -26.84
C ALA A 25 16.22 35.48 -25.50
N GLN A 26 17.56 35.37 -25.33
CA GLN A 26 18.20 34.96 -24.08
C GLN A 26 17.70 35.73 -22.84
N ARG A 27 17.24 36.98 -23.00
CA ARG A 27 16.71 37.80 -21.89
C ARG A 27 15.36 37.31 -21.36
N ARG A 28 14.48 36.83 -22.25
CA ARG A 28 13.14 36.29 -21.92
C ARG A 28 12.78 35.17 -22.92
N PRO A 29 13.42 33.99 -22.83
CA PRO A 29 13.34 32.98 -23.87
C PRO A 29 11.91 32.49 -24.13
N SER A 30 11.16 32.20 -23.07
CA SER A 30 9.78 31.73 -23.19
C SER A 30 8.89 32.77 -23.87
N TRP A 31 8.94 34.03 -23.43
CA TRP A 31 8.15 35.08 -24.06
C TRP A 31 8.51 35.26 -25.54
N TYR A 32 9.78 35.48 -25.85
CA TYR A 32 10.19 35.84 -27.21
C TYR A 32 10.07 34.71 -28.24
N LEU A 33 10.15 33.45 -27.82
CA LEU A 33 10.06 32.29 -28.72
C LEU A 33 8.63 31.73 -28.85
N PHE A 34 7.73 32.06 -27.92
CA PHE A 34 6.30 31.72 -27.99
C PHE A 34 5.45 32.93 -28.40
N ASP A 35 4.84 33.66 -27.46
CA ASP A 35 3.82 34.68 -27.75
C ASP A 35 4.40 36.04 -28.20
N GLY A 36 5.64 36.34 -27.80
CA GLY A 36 6.32 37.63 -28.00
C GLY A 36 7.07 37.76 -29.33
N ARG A 37 6.80 36.93 -30.33
CA ARG A 37 7.56 36.88 -31.61
C ARG A 37 7.57 38.22 -32.36
N GLY A 38 6.46 38.96 -32.33
CA GLY A 38 6.37 40.28 -32.96
C GLY A 38 7.24 41.34 -32.26
N GLU A 39 7.39 41.25 -30.94
CA GLU A 39 8.31 42.11 -30.18
C GLU A 39 9.77 41.74 -30.49
N LEU A 40 10.07 40.44 -30.51
CA LEU A 40 11.40 39.94 -30.89
C LEU A 40 11.81 40.44 -32.28
N GLN A 41 10.89 40.39 -33.26
CA GLN A 41 11.16 40.88 -34.61
C GLN A 41 11.55 42.37 -34.62
N ARG A 42 10.83 43.23 -33.89
CA ARG A 42 11.16 44.66 -33.79
C ARG A 42 12.53 44.90 -33.15
N LEU A 43 12.88 44.12 -32.13
CA LEU A 43 14.20 44.19 -31.49
C LEU A 43 15.30 43.76 -32.46
N VAL A 44 15.11 42.68 -33.20
CA VAL A 44 16.04 42.23 -34.25
C VAL A 44 16.23 43.30 -35.31
N ASP A 45 15.14 43.91 -35.81
CA ASP A 45 15.21 44.99 -36.81
C ASP A 45 16.00 46.19 -36.29
N SER A 46 15.82 46.56 -35.02
CA SER A 46 16.60 47.61 -34.37
C SER A 46 18.10 47.26 -34.34
N HIS A 47 18.45 46.03 -33.97
CA HIS A 47 19.84 45.58 -33.93
C HIS A 47 20.48 45.49 -35.32
N VAL A 48 19.74 45.06 -36.34
CA VAL A 48 20.22 45.06 -37.74
C VAL A 48 20.56 46.49 -38.17
N ARG A 49 19.72 47.47 -37.86
CA ARG A 49 20.00 48.89 -38.17
C ARG A 49 21.23 49.41 -37.44
N LEU A 50 21.38 49.08 -36.15
CA LEU A 50 22.57 49.46 -35.36
C LEU A 50 23.85 48.84 -35.92
N LEU A 51 23.83 47.55 -36.25
CA LEU A 51 25.00 46.87 -36.84
C LEU A 51 25.40 47.49 -38.18
N ALA A 52 24.43 47.87 -39.01
CA ALA A 52 24.69 48.55 -40.28
C ALA A 52 25.24 49.98 -40.07
N ALA A 53 24.66 50.74 -39.13
CA ALA A 53 25.12 52.10 -38.80
C ALA A 53 26.57 52.12 -38.28
N HIS A 54 26.97 51.07 -37.55
CA HIS A 54 28.34 50.88 -37.08
C HIS A 54 29.23 50.08 -38.04
N GLN A 55 28.80 49.86 -39.28
CA GLN A 55 29.56 49.18 -40.35
C GLN A 55 30.05 47.77 -39.93
N ARG A 56 29.29 47.08 -39.08
CA ARG A 56 29.55 45.67 -38.70
C ARG A 56 28.97 44.67 -39.69
N ILE A 57 28.02 45.11 -40.52
CA ILE A 57 27.43 44.39 -41.64
C ILE A 57 27.27 45.35 -42.82
N ASP A 58 27.32 44.84 -44.05
CA ASP A 58 27.14 45.64 -45.25
C ASP A 58 25.71 46.15 -45.41
N ALA A 59 25.55 47.31 -46.07
CA ALA A 59 24.24 47.91 -46.30
C ALA A 59 23.30 47.04 -47.15
N GLU A 60 23.85 46.21 -48.03
CA GLU A 60 23.08 45.26 -48.83
C GLU A 60 22.52 44.12 -47.97
N LEU A 61 23.35 43.55 -47.08
CA LEU A 61 22.93 42.54 -46.11
C LEU A 61 21.93 43.09 -45.11
N ALA A 62 22.10 44.33 -44.65
CA ALA A 62 21.17 44.98 -43.74
C ALA A 62 19.78 45.17 -44.38
N ARG A 63 19.73 45.61 -45.65
CA ARG A 63 18.47 45.71 -46.41
C ARG A 63 17.82 44.35 -46.62
N ALA A 64 18.58 43.35 -47.03
CA ALA A 64 18.09 41.99 -47.21
C ALA A 64 17.55 41.40 -45.90
N ALA A 65 18.24 41.61 -44.78
CA ALA A 65 17.80 41.18 -43.45
C ALA A 65 16.54 41.92 -43.00
N LEU A 66 16.41 43.23 -43.22
CA LEU A 66 15.18 43.96 -42.85
C LEU A 66 13.96 43.55 -43.71
N ALA A 67 14.19 43.07 -44.93
CA ALA A 67 13.13 42.57 -45.81
C ALA A 67 12.72 41.11 -45.52
N THR A 68 13.46 40.41 -44.66
CA THR A 68 13.26 38.99 -44.37
C THR A 68 12.63 38.80 -42.99
N ALA A 69 11.73 37.82 -42.86
CA ALA A 69 11.18 37.39 -41.57
C ALA A 69 11.77 36.04 -41.15
N VAL A 70 11.95 35.81 -39.85
CA VAL A 70 12.39 34.50 -39.33
C VAL A 70 11.19 33.59 -39.21
N GLN A 71 11.26 32.41 -39.83
CA GLN A 71 10.30 31.35 -39.60
C GLN A 71 10.69 30.59 -38.34
N PHE A 72 9.71 30.41 -37.45
CA PHE A 72 9.88 29.61 -36.24
C PHE A 72 9.53 28.16 -36.55
N ARG A 73 10.24 27.25 -35.89
CA ARG A 73 9.93 25.82 -35.92
C ARG A 73 8.49 25.60 -35.47
N ASP A 74 7.74 24.84 -36.25
CA ASP A 74 6.46 24.28 -35.84
C ASP A 74 6.75 23.05 -34.96
N TRP A 75 6.45 23.15 -33.67
CA TRP A 75 6.75 22.06 -32.73
C TRP A 75 5.83 20.84 -32.90
N GLN A 76 4.68 20.98 -33.57
CA GLN A 76 3.79 19.86 -33.88
C GLN A 76 4.26 19.11 -35.13
N GLN A 77 4.72 19.84 -36.14
CA GLN A 77 5.16 19.24 -37.41
C GLN A 77 6.66 18.88 -37.44
N GLN A 78 7.48 19.55 -36.62
CA GLN A 78 8.94 19.43 -36.59
C GLN A 78 9.47 19.40 -35.14
N PRO A 79 9.11 18.40 -34.34
CA PRO A 79 9.58 18.30 -32.96
C PRO A 79 11.12 18.24 -32.89
N LEU A 80 11.71 18.80 -31.82
CA LEU A 80 13.18 18.81 -31.64
C LEU A 80 13.74 17.44 -31.30
N LEU A 81 12.97 16.67 -30.54
CA LEU A 81 13.20 15.26 -30.28
C LEU A 81 12.10 14.54 -31.04
N GLU A 82 12.45 13.59 -31.92
CA GLU A 82 11.49 12.58 -32.36
C GLU A 82 10.80 12.05 -31.10
N PRO A 83 9.47 12.10 -30.99
CA PRO A 83 8.79 11.40 -29.92
C PRO A 83 9.13 9.92 -30.12
N THR A 84 10.12 9.43 -29.37
CA THR A 84 10.29 7.99 -29.20
C THR A 84 8.92 7.50 -28.79
N ALA A 85 8.30 6.66 -29.64
CA ALA A 85 7.07 5.95 -29.30
C ALA A 85 7.24 5.47 -27.86
N ALA A 86 6.25 5.74 -27.01
CA ALA A 86 6.36 5.64 -25.56
C ALA A 86 6.73 4.21 -25.11
N ASP A 87 8.00 3.84 -25.25
CA ASP A 87 8.49 2.53 -24.87
C ASP A 87 8.49 2.54 -23.35
N LYS A 88 7.56 1.78 -22.78
CA LYS A 88 7.36 1.68 -21.33
C LYS A 88 8.69 1.35 -20.63
N SER A 89 9.63 0.66 -21.29
CA SER A 89 10.97 0.40 -20.74
C SER A 89 11.75 1.69 -20.44
N VAL A 90 11.80 2.62 -21.39
CA VAL A 90 12.48 3.92 -21.24
C VAL A 90 11.84 4.72 -20.12
N TRP A 91 10.51 4.73 -20.07
CA TRP A 91 9.76 5.45 -19.06
C TRP A 91 9.98 4.88 -17.64
N VAL A 92 9.94 3.55 -17.48
CA VAL A 92 10.22 2.86 -16.21
C VAL A 92 11.64 3.17 -15.74
N THR A 93 12.64 3.07 -16.63
CA THR A 93 14.03 3.41 -16.31
C THR A 93 14.19 4.88 -15.94
N ARG A 94 13.54 5.80 -16.68
CA ARG A 94 13.59 7.25 -16.40
C ARG A 94 13.04 7.60 -15.02
N ASN A 95 11.90 7.01 -14.65
CA ASN A 95 11.32 7.20 -13.33
C ASN A 95 12.22 6.70 -12.19
N GLN A 96 12.91 5.58 -12.42
CA GLN A 96 13.89 5.07 -11.47
C GLN A 96 15.06 6.03 -11.31
N LEU A 97 15.56 6.60 -12.40
CA LEU A 97 16.65 7.58 -12.38
C LEU A 97 16.27 8.88 -11.65
N VAL A 98 15.04 9.37 -11.84
CA VAL A 98 14.52 10.54 -11.10
C VAL A 98 14.62 10.31 -9.59
N GLY A 99 14.15 9.14 -9.13
CA GLY A 99 14.22 8.76 -7.72
C GLY A 99 15.66 8.53 -7.23
N LEU A 100 16.48 7.86 -8.03
CA LEU A 100 17.86 7.49 -7.67
C LEU A 100 18.78 8.72 -7.57
N LEU A 101 18.67 9.64 -8.52
CA LEU A 101 19.52 10.84 -8.59
C LEU A 101 18.94 12.03 -7.80
N GLY A 102 17.69 11.93 -7.35
CA GLY A 102 16.98 13.02 -6.67
C GLY A 102 16.77 14.25 -7.56
N GLN A 103 16.72 14.07 -8.89
CA GLN A 103 16.61 15.14 -9.88
C GLN A 103 15.25 15.11 -10.55
N PRO A 104 14.61 16.26 -10.82
CA PRO A 104 13.40 16.29 -11.63
C PRO A 104 13.70 15.80 -13.05
N ALA A 105 12.70 15.23 -13.73
CA ALA A 105 12.84 14.70 -15.08
C ALA A 105 13.45 15.71 -16.08
N TYR A 106 13.17 17.00 -15.91
CA TYR A 106 13.76 18.07 -16.70
C TYR A 106 15.27 18.23 -16.51
N ALA A 107 15.78 18.05 -15.30
CA ALA A 107 17.22 18.10 -15.03
C ALA A 107 17.90 16.83 -15.53
N LEU A 108 17.25 15.67 -15.37
CA LEU A 108 17.72 14.39 -15.90
C LEU A 108 17.95 14.44 -17.41
N ASP A 109 17.02 15.00 -18.17
CA ASP A 109 17.12 15.12 -19.65
C ASP A 109 18.29 16.00 -20.13
N ARG A 110 18.91 16.74 -19.21
CA ARG A 110 20.05 17.63 -19.50
C ARG A 110 21.39 17.04 -19.07
N LEU A 111 21.39 15.85 -18.45
CA LEU A 111 22.61 15.14 -18.10
C LEU A 111 23.15 14.41 -19.32
N ASP A 112 24.45 14.53 -19.56
CA ASP A 112 25.16 13.58 -20.41
C ASP A 112 25.34 12.28 -19.63
N LEU A 113 24.35 11.40 -19.73
CA LEU A 113 24.25 10.18 -18.96
C LEU A 113 23.78 9.04 -19.86
N GLN A 114 24.59 7.99 -19.95
CA GLN A 114 24.20 6.70 -20.49
C GLN A 114 23.84 5.76 -19.36
N VAL A 115 22.73 5.03 -19.51
CA VAL A 115 22.21 4.12 -18.49
C VAL A 115 21.98 2.75 -19.08
N GLN A 116 22.49 1.73 -18.39
CA GLN A 116 22.18 0.35 -18.71
C GLN A 116 21.17 -0.21 -17.70
N SER A 117 20.07 -0.73 -18.23
CA SER A 117 18.97 -1.35 -17.49
C SER A 117 19.12 -2.88 -17.48
N THR A 118 18.59 -3.54 -16.46
CA THR A 118 18.49 -5.01 -16.44
C THR A 118 17.29 -5.55 -17.23
N LEU A 119 16.39 -4.66 -17.69
CA LEU A 119 15.21 -5.02 -18.47
C LEU A 119 15.61 -5.67 -19.79
N ASP A 120 14.95 -6.77 -20.14
CA ASP A 120 15.04 -7.33 -21.47
C ASP A 120 14.07 -6.56 -22.38
N ALA A 121 14.61 -5.64 -23.18
CA ALA A 121 13.79 -4.76 -24.01
C ALA A 121 12.92 -5.52 -25.03
N ARG A 122 13.39 -6.68 -25.52
CA ARG A 122 12.61 -7.49 -26.47
C ARG A 122 11.46 -8.17 -25.73
N LEU A 123 11.75 -8.83 -24.62
CA LEU A 123 10.74 -9.52 -23.82
C LEU A 123 9.70 -8.53 -23.27
N GLN A 124 10.15 -7.37 -22.79
CA GLN A 124 9.29 -6.29 -22.32
C GLN A 124 8.27 -5.87 -23.38
N ARG A 125 8.71 -5.63 -24.63
CA ARG A 125 7.81 -5.28 -25.73
C ARG A 125 6.85 -6.42 -26.05
N GLN A 126 7.34 -7.63 -26.21
CA GLN A 126 6.49 -8.79 -26.52
C GLN A 126 5.41 -9.04 -25.45
N VAL A 127 5.76 -8.87 -24.17
CA VAL A 127 4.79 -8.99 -23.07
C VAL A 127 3.84 -7.79 -23.03
N GLY A 128 4.34 -6.57 -23.27
CA GLY A 128 3.51 -5.37 -23.39
C GLY A 128 2.45 -5.51 -24.48
N ASP A 129 2.89 -5.80 -25.70
CA ASP A 129 2.03 -5.99 -26.88
C ASP A 129 0.99 -7.10 -26.63
N PHE A 130 1.42 -8.22 -26.02
CA PHE A 130 0.51 -9.31 -25.65
C PHE A 130 -0.58 -8.84 -24.67
N LEU A 131 -0.22 -8.13 -23.60
CA LEU A 131 -1.19 -7.69 -22.59
C LEU A 131 -2.12 -6.60 -23.13
N GLU A 132 -1.63 -5.70 -23.98
CA GLU A 132 -2.45 -4.69 -24.65
C GLU A 132 -3.47 -5.33 -25.60
N ALA A 133 -3.06 -6.37 -26.35
CA ALA A 133 -3.96 -7.11 -27.23
C ALA A 133 -5.13 -7.77 -26.49
N LEU A 134 -4.99 -8.10 -25.19
CA LEU A 134 -6.08 -8.67 -24.39
C LEU A 134 -7.25 -7.70 -24.14
N ALA A 135 -7.13 -6.42 -24.52
CA ALA A 135 -8.27 -5.51 -24.53
C ALA A 135 -9.28 -5.84 -25.64
N ASP A 136 -8.87 -6.56 -26.69
CA ASP A 136 -9.74 -7.06 -27.75
C ASP A 136 -10.41 -8.38 -27.34
N ASP A 137 -11.73 -8.47 -27.54
CA ASP A 137 -12.51 -9.64 -27.12
C ASP A 137 -12.13 -10.92 -27.89
N ALA A 138 -11.71 -10.83 -29.16
CA ALA A 138 -11.32 -11.98 -29.95
C ALA A 138 -9.95 -12.52 -29.48
N ALA A 139 -8.99 -11.63 -29.23
CA ALA A 139 -7.71 -11.99 -28.63
C ALA A 139 -7.89 -12.56 -27.21
N ALA A 140 -8.77 -11.97 -26.40
CA ALA A 140 -9.12 -12.49 -25.07
C ALA A 140 -9.78 -13.88 -25.16
N ALA A 141 -10.63 -14.13 -26.16
CA ALA A 141 -11.22 -15.44 -26.40
C ALA A 141 -10.16 -16.47 -26.80
N GLU A 142 -9.24 -16.13 -27.70
CA GLU A 142 -8.13 -16.99 -28.12
C GLU A 142 -7.19 -17.34 -26.94
N ALA A 143 -6.93 -16.36 -26.07
CA ALA A 143 -6.20 -16.57 -24.82
C ALA A 143 -6.99 -17.36 -23.75
N GLY A 144 -8.25 -17.70 -24.02
CA GLY A 144 -9.12 -18.49 -23.14
C GLY A 144 -9.60 -17.71 -21.91
N LEU A 145 -9.74 -16.38 -22.02
CA LEU A 145 -10.12 -15.48 -20.93
C LEU A 145 -11.63 -15.25 -20.82
N LEU A 146 -12.43 -15.78 -21.76
CA LEU A 146 -13.89 -15.71 -21.70
C LEU A 146 -14.49 -16.96 -21.04
N GLY A 147 -15.41 -16.78 -20.10
CA GLY A 147 -16.14 -17.89 -19.48
C GLY A 147 -16.48 -17.69 -18.01
N GLU A 148 -17.05 -18.73 -17.40
CA GLU A 148 -17.49 -18.68 -15.99
C GLU A 148 -16.30 -18.39 -15.05
N ARG A 149 -16.45 -17.38 -14.18
CA ARG A 149 -15.41 -16.88 -13.25
C ARG A 149 -14.13 -16.33 -13.93
N LEU A 150 -14.23 -16.03 -15.22
CA LEU A 150 -13.28 -15.26 -16.01
C LEU A 150 -13.98 -13.96 -16.48
N LEU A 151 -13.77 -13.52 -17.73
CA LEU A 151 -14.43 -12.35 -18.30
C LEU A 151 -15.69 -12.74 -19.06
N SER A 152 -16.69 -11.85 -19.03
CA SER A 152 -17.80 -11.88 -19.99
C SER A 152 -17.41 -11.16 -21.29
N PRO A 153 -18.11 -11.42 -22.40
CA PRO A 153 -17.94 -10.62 -23.62
C PRO A 153 -18.07 -9.11 -23.32
N GLN A 154 -17.36 -8.28 -24.08
CA GLN A 154 -17.29 -6.81 -23.95
C GLN A 154 -16.66 -6.27 -22.66
N GLN A 155 -16.17 -7.14 -21.77
CA GLN A 155 -15.50 -6.73 -20.54
C GLN A 155 -13.98 -6.58 -20.69
N ALA A 156 -13.38 -7.15 -21.74
CA ALA A 156 -11.93 -7.28 -21.88
C ALA A 156 -11.21 -5.92 -21.87
N ALA A 157 -11.73 -4.95 -22.63
CA ALA A 157 -11.17 -3.60 -22.74
C ALA A 157 -11.14 -2.79 -21.43
N GLN A 158 -11.89 -3.20 -20.41
CA GLN A 158 -11.98 -2.51 -19.11
C GLN A 158 -10.96 -3.04 -18.09
N VAL A 159 -10.36 -4.20 -18.36
CA VAL A 159 -9.36 -4.80 -17.47
C VAL A 159 -8.00 -4.15 -17.70
N ARG A 160 -7.30 -3.84 -16.61
CA ARG A 160 -5.91 -3.40 -16.63
C ARG A 160 -5.03 -4.52 -16.11
N TYR A 161 -3.99 -4.85 -16.86
CA TYR A 161 -3.01 -5.86 -16.48
C TYR A 161 -1.72 -5.20 -16.03
N SER A 162 -1.04 -5.86 -15.11
CA SER A 162 0.25 -5.46 -14.58
C SER A 162 1.10 -6.71 -14.41
N PHE A 163 2.30 -6.72 -14.98
CA PHE A 163 3.18 -7.89 -14.98
C PHE A 163 4.61 -7.50 -14.64
N THR A 164 5.19 -8.23 -13.68
CA THR A 164 6.60 -8.12 -13.32
C THR A 164 7.24 -9.50 -13.36
N LEU A 165 8.40 -9.61 -14.02
CA LEU A 165 9.25 -10.80 -14.04
C LEU A 165 10.65 -10.43 -13.55
N LEU A 166 11.13 -11.17 -12.57
CA LEU A 166 12.49 -11.13 -12.06
C LEU A 166 13.19 -12.45 -12.37
N GLU A 167 14.50 -12.36 -12.53
CA GLU A 167 15.41 -13.49 -12.68
C GLU A 167 16.45 -13.45 -11.55
N ARG A 168 16.61 -14.56 -10.85
CA ARG A 168 17.73 -14.80 -9.92
C ARG A 168 19.00 -15.04 -10.73
N THR A 169 19.99 -14.20 -10.50
CA THR A 169 21.33 -14.30 -11.10
C THR A 169 22.40 -14.37 -10.01
N ALA A 170 23.66 -14.60 -10.40
CA ALA A 170 24.79 -14.56 -9.47
C ALA A 170 24.97 -13.17 -8.82
N ASP A 171 24.59 -12.10 -9.53
CA ASP A 171 24.69 -10.71 -9.07
C ASP A 171 23.46 -10.24 -8.29
N GLY A 172 22.50 -11.14 -8.07
CA GLY A 172 21.25 -10.89 -7.35
C GLY A 172 20.00 -10.98 -8.25
N ASN A 173 18.88 -10.46 -7.74
CA ASN A 173 17.59 -10.54 -8.43
C ASN A 173 17.47 -9.40 -9.45
N GLN A 174 17.48 -9.71 -10.74
CA GLN A 174 17.39 -8.73 -11.83
C GLN A 174 15.96 -8.60 -12.34
N VAL A 175 15.46 -7.38 -12.53
CA VAL A 175 14.15 -7.17 -13.17
C VAL A 175 14.30 -7.32 -14.68
N ARG A 176 13.57 -8.28 -15.27
CA ARG A 176 13.57 -8.56 -16.71
C ARG A 176 12.39 -7.91 -17.42
N VAL A 177 11.22 -7.94 -16.79
CA VAL A 177 9.98 -7.34 -17.31
C VAL A 177 9.29 -6.58 -16.20
N GLN A 178 8.81 -5.38 -16.49
CA GLN A 178 7.96 -4.58 -15.62
C GLN A 178 7.06 -3.70 -16.49
N THR A 179 5.85 -4.17 -16.76
CA THR A 179 4.91 -3.51 -17.68
C THR A 179 3.48 -3.52 -17.14
N ASP A 180 2.65 -2.62 -17.64
CA ASP A 180 1.23 -2.51 -17.35
C ASP A 180 0.46 -1.98 -18.56
N THR A 181 -0.86 -2.15 -18.58
CA THR A 181 -1.74 -1.67 -19.67
C THR A 181 -2.51 -0.40 -19.29
N ASN A 182 -2.03 0.37 -18.31
CA ASN A 182 -2.75 1.57 -17.88
C ASN A 182 -2.47 2.80 -18.76
N GLY A 183 -1.43 2.76 -19.59
CA GLY A 183 -1.04 3.87 -20.46
C GLY A 183 -0.58 5.14 -19.72
N LEU A 184 -0.44 5.07 -18.39
CA LEU A 184 -0.13 6.20 -17.52
C LEU A 184 1.31 6.14 -17.02
N PRO A 185 1.85 7.31 -16.62
CA PRO A 185 3.07 7.39 -15.83
C PRO A 185 2.94 6.86 -14.39
N PHE A 186 1.89 6.12 -14.05
CA PHE A 186 1.73 5.55 -12.72
C PHE A 186 1.93 4.05 -12.81
N ASP A 187 2.81 3.48 -12.00
CA ASP A 187 3.06 2.03 -12.00
C ASP A 187 2.22 1.34 -10.91
N LEU A 188 1.27 0.51 -11.33
CA LEU A 188 0.42 -0.28 -10.42
C LEU A 188 1.24 -1.27 -9.57
N ASN A 189 2.40 -1.73 -10.05
CA ASN A 189 3.24 -2.72 -9.36
C ASN A 189 3.90 -2.15 -8.09
N SER A 190 4.33 -0.88 -8.11
CA SER A 190 5.08 -0.24 -7.02
C SER A 190 4.34 0.92 -6.34
N GLY A 191 3.42 1.58 -7.04
CA GLY A 191 2.76 2.80 -6.60
C GLY A 191 1.48 2.61 -5.78
N SER A 192 0.85 1.42 -5.86
CA SER A 192 -0.50 1.21 -5.28
C SER A 192 -0.50 0.36 -4.02
N LYS A 193 -1.33 0.74 -3.05
CA LYS A 193 -1.79 -0.17 -2.00
C LYS A 193 -3.07 -0.84 -2.48
N LEU A 194 -3.00 -2.14 -2.78
CA LEU A 194 -4.13 -2.89 -3.32
C LEU A 194 -4.58 -3.95 -2.32
N GLU A 195 -5.89 -4.16 -2.20
CA GLU A 195 -6.43 -5.35 -1.54
C GLU A 195 -6.24 -6.54 -2.48
N LEU A 196 -5.16 -7.30 -2.30
CA LEU A 196 -4.80 -8.44 -3.16
C LEU A 196 -5.45 -9.77 -2.70
N GLY A 197 -6.29 -9.70 -1.67
CA GLY A 197 -7.09 -10.82 -1.18
C GLY A 197 -6.25 -11.97 -0.61
N SER A 198 -6.56 -13.20 -1.07
CA SER A 198 -5.97 -14.45 -0.56
C SER A 198 -4.46 -14.62 -0.78
N THR A 199 -3.75 -13.71 -1.47
CA THR A 199 -2.29 -13.69 -1.47
C THR A 199 -1.73 -13.46 -0.05
N ALA A 200 -2.47 -12.77 0.82
CA ALA A 200 -2.09 -12.54 2.22
C ALA A 200 -1.89 -13.84 3.02
N LYS A 201 -2.54 -14.94 2.63
CA LYS A 201 -2.34 -16.27 3.24
C LYS A 201 -0.89 -16.73 3.15
N LEU A 202 -0.15 -16.34 2.10
CA LEU A 202 1.27 -16.64 1.99
C LEU A 202 2.07 -15.97 3.11
N ARG A 203 1.79 -14.70 3.43
CA ARG A 203 2.45 -14.01 4.54
C ARG A 203 2.08 -14.62 5.89
N VAL A 204 0.82 -14.99 6.09
CA VAL A 204 0.39 -15.71 7.31
C VAL A 204 1.12 -17.05 7.45
N LEU A 205 1.20 -17.83 6.37
CA LEU A 205 1.93 -19.11 6.37
C LEU A 205 3.41 -18.91 6.65
N THR A 206 4.03 -17.89 6.06
CA THR A 206 5.44 -17.54 6.28
C THR A 206 5.69 -17.25 7.76
N SER A 207 4.89 -16.38 8.39
CA SER A 207 5.02 -16.07 9.82
C SER A 207 4.74 -17.28 10.70
N TYR A 208 3.77 -18.12 10.33
CA TYR A 208 3.47 -19.34 11.07
C TYR A 208 4.64 -20.33 11.05
N LEU A 209 5.20 -20.64 9.88
CA LEU A 209 6.31 -21.60 9.77
C LEU A 209 7.59 -21.06 10.41
N GLU A 210 7.83 -19.75 10.32
CA GLU A 210 8.91 -19.10 11.05
C GLU A 210 8.77 -19.29 12.57
N ILE A 211 7.58 -19.07 13.13
CA ILE A 211 7.32 -19.30 14.56
C ILE A 211 7.57 -20.76 14.94
N ILE A 212 7.21 -21.72 14.07
CA ILE A 212 7.51 -23.13 14.31
C ILE A 212 9.02 -23.39 14.32
N ALA A 213 9.78 -22.74 13.44
CA ALA A 213 11.24 -22.85 13.43
C ALA A 213 11.89 -22.23 14.68
N GLU A 214 11.39 -21.09 15.14
CA GLU A 214 11.82 -20.47 16.41
C GLU A 214 11.54 -21.40 17.60
N LEU A 215 10.32 -21.96 17.66
CA LEU A 215 9.93 -22.91 18.71
C LEU A 215 10.75 -24.21 18.67
N HIS A 216 11.10 -24.70 17.49
CA HIS A 216 12.03 -25.83 17.36
C HIS A 216 13.40 -25.47 17.94
N GLY A 217 13.96 -24.32 17.57
CA GLY A 217 15.24 -23.85 18.11
C GLY A 217 15.24 -23.64 19.63
N GLU A 218 14.10 -23.25 20.21
CA GLU A 218 13.96 -23.06 21.66
C GLU A 218 13.74 -24.37 22.44
N LEU A 219 13.03 -25.35 21.87
CA LEU A 219 12.52 -26.51 22.61
C LEU A 219 13.18 -27.84 22.22
N ALA A 220 13.85 -27.93 21.06
CA ALA A 220 14.50 -29.16 20.63
C ALA A 220 15.67 -29.50 21.57
N GLY A 221 15.70 -30.76 22.05
CA GLY A 221 16.68 -31.21 23.03
C GLY A 221 16.51 -30.64 24.45
N ALA A 222 15.47 -29.84 24.70
CA ALA A 222 15.17 -29.34 26.04
C ALA A 222 14.75 -30.45 27.01
N ASP A 223 14.95 -30.21 28.31
CA ASP A 223 14.58 -31.16 29.35
C ASP A 223 13.05 -31.27 29.54
N ALA A 224 12.63 -32.32 30.25
CA ALA A 224 11.21 -32.59 30.49
C ALA A 224 10.51 -31.45 31.25
N GLN A 225 11.22 -30.72 32.11
CA GLN A 225 10.66 -29.62 32.90
C GLN A 225 10.36 -28.39 32.02
N THR A 226 11.26 -28.06 31.10
CA THR A 226 11.12 -26.97 30.14
C THR A 226 9.95 -27.25 29.20
N LEU A 227 9.88 -28.46 28.63
CA LEU A 227 8.74 -28.89 27.82
C LEU A 227 7.43 -28.85 28.62
N GLN A 228 7.45 -29.25 29.89
CA GLN A 228 6.26 -29.20 30.74
C GLN A 228 5.82 -27.76 31.02
N THR A 229 6.75 -26.83 31.23
CA THR A 229 6.47 -25.39 31.38
C THR A 229 5.88 -24.80 30.10
N ALA A 230 6.43 -25.13 28.93
CA ALA A 230 5.86 -24.68 27.65
C ALA A 230 4.40 -25.15 27.47
N ARG A 231 4.05 -26.35 27.95
CA ARG A 231 2.69 -26.91 27.89
C ARG A 231 1.69 -26.24 28.84
N THR A 232 2.14 -25.46 29.83
CA THR A 232 1.21 -24.73 30.71
C THR A 232 0.67 -23.45 30.06
N ARG A 233 1.30 -22.96 28.99
CA ARG A 233 0.90 -21.77 28.22
C ARG A 233 -0.35 -22.02 27.36
N ARG A 234 -1.50 -22.24 27.99
CA ARG A 234 -2.76 -22.59 27.30
C ARG A 234 -3.27 -21.51 26.33
N GLY A 235 -2.95 -20.24 26.57
CA GLY A 235 -3.25 -19.13 25.67
C GLY A 235 -2.44 -19.13 24.37
N ASP A 236 -1.35 -19.90 24.32
CA ASP A 236 -0.46 -20.06 23.17
C ASP A 236 -0.53 -21.49 22.58
N PRO A 237 -1.44 -21.73 21.62
CA PRO A 237 -1.61 -23.05 21.02
C PRO A 237 -0.43 -23.48 20.12
N LEU A 238 0.45 -22.56 19.71
CA LEU A 238 1.61 -22.91 18.88
C LEU A 238 2.73 -23.48 19.76
N THR A 239 3.07 -22.78 20.86
CA THR A 239 4.05 -23.27 21.84
C THR A 239 3.62 -24.59 22.46
N LEU A 240 2.35 -24.72 22.84
CA LEU A 240 1.81 -25.97 23.37
C LEU A 240 1.97 -27.13 22.39
N TRP A 241 1.60 -26.91 21.11
CA TRP A 241 1.73 -27.94 20.08
C TRP A 241 3.19 -28.33 19.84
N ALA A 242 4.09 -27.35 19.78
CA ALA A 242 5.52 -27.58 19.59
C ALA A 242 6.12 -28.44 20.72
N ALA A 243 5.80 -28.10 21.97
CA ALA A 243 6.25 -28.85 23.14
C ALA A 243 5.68 -30.29 23.16
N ASP A 244 4.40 -30.47 22.83
CA ASP A 244 3.80 -31.80 22.74
C ASP A 244 4.44 -32.64 21.61
N TYR A 245 4.73 -32.03 20.45
CA TYR A 245 5.38 -32.69 19.34
C TYR A 245 6.80 -33.16 19.70
N LEU A 246 7.64 -32.26 20.22
CA LEU A 246 9.03 -32.59 20.58
C LEU A 246 9.14 -33.54 21.77
N ARG A 247 8.18 -33.52 22.69
CA ARG A 247 8.09 -34.55 23.74
C ARG A 247 7.81 -35.94 23.15
N SER A 248 6.99 -36.02 22.10
CA SER A 248 6.69 -37.29 21.42
C SER A 248 7.79 -37.74 20.45
N GLN A 249 8.53 -36.79 19.88
CA GLN A 249 9.60 -37.01 18.90
C GLN A 249 10.83 -36.16 19.25
N PRO A 250 11.61 -36.56 20.28
CA PRO A 250 12.69 -35.70 20.82
C PRO A 250 13.85 -35.44 19.85
N GLN A 251 13.99 -36.28 18.82
CA GLN A 251 15.05 -36.21 17.81
C GLN A 251 14.53 -35.70 16.46
N ALA A 252 13.33 -35.11 16.41
CA ALA A 252 12.77 -34.59 15.17
C ALA A 252 13.60 -33.40 14.66
N THR A 253 13.96 -33.48 13.39
CA THR A 253 14.58 -32.37 12.64
C THR A 253 13.59 -31.23 12.43
N LEU A 254 14.11 -30.04 12.11
CA LEU A 254 13.26 -28.88 11.83
C LEU A 254 12.34 -29.17 10.63
N GLU A 255 12.85 -29.82 9.59
CA GLU A 255 12.10 -30.20 8.39
C GLU A 255 10.92 -31.10 8.73
N GLN A 256 11.13 -32.13 9.56
CA GLN A 256 10.06 -33.02 10.02
C GLN A 256 8.99 -32.28 10.83
N MET A 257 9.41 -31.34 11.69
CA MET A 257 8.49 -30.52 12.47
C MET A 257 7.69 -29.55 11.60
N LEU A 258 8.31 -28.93 10.59
CA LEU A 258 7.65 -28.06 9.61
C LEU A 258 6.65 -28.83 8.75
N GLU A 259 6.98 -30.04 8.32
CA GLU A 259 6.05 -30.93 7.60
C GLU A 259 4.85 -31.29 8.49
N ALA A 260 5.08 -31.68 9.74
CA ALA A 260 4.00 -31.95 10.69
C ALA A 260 3.15 -30.71 10.97
N ALA A 261 3.77 -29.53 11.05
CA ALA A 261 3.11 -28.24 11.24
C ALA A 261 2.19 -27.90 10.07
N LEU A 262 2.56 -28.24 8.84
CA LEU A 262 1.73 -28.10 7.64
C LEU A 262 0.53 -29.06 7.63
N GLN A 263 0.64 -30.21 8.32
CA GLN A 263 -0.45 -31.19 8.45
C GLN A 263 -1.45 -30.86 9.57
N ARG A 264 -1.19 -29.87 10.43
CA ARG A 264 -2.13 -29.45 11.48
C ARG A 264 -3.48 -29.06 10.88
N ARG A 265 -4.56 -29.53 11.49
CA ARG A 265 -5.92 -29.41 10.94
C ARG A 265 -6.76 -28.35 11.63
N TYR A 266 -7.32 -27.45 10.84
CA TYR A 266 -8.21 -26.38 11.28
C TYR A 266 -9.62 -26.59 10.73
N SER A 267 -10.62 -26.14 11.50
CA SER A 267 -12.00 -26.10 11.05
C SER A 267 -12.21 -25.02 10.00
N ALA A 268 -12.96 -25.33 8.95
CA ALA A 268 -13.43 -24.38 7.97
C ALA A 268 -14.82 -23.79 8.33
N SER A 269 -15.38 -24.12 9.49
CA SER A 269 -16.73 -23.67 9.86
C SER A 269 -16.86 -22.14 10.01
N PRO A 270 -17.92 -21.52 9.44
CA PRO A 270 -18.20 -20.09 9.56
C PRO A 270 -19.03 -19.72 10.81
N HIS A 271 -19.43 -20.69 11.65
CA HIS A 271 -20.31 -20.43 12.79
C HIS A 271 -19.61 -19.75 13.99
N GLU A 272 -18.27 -19.72 13.99
CA GLU A 272 -17.50 -19.06 15.04
C GLU A 272 -17.53 -17.53 14.87
N GLN A 273 -17.68 -16.82 15.98
CA GLN A 273 -17.53 -15.37 16.04
C GLN A 273 -16.14 -15.02 16.55
N PHE A 274 -15.50 -14.04 15.91
CA PHE A 274 -14.15 -13.61 16.25
C PHE A 274 -14.19 -12.19 16.78
N PHE A 275 -13.75 -11.96 18.01
CA PHE A 275 -13.50 -10.60 18.48
C PHE A 275 -12.15 -10.14 17.93
N THR A 276 -12.18 -9.22 16.95
CA THR A 276 -11.00 -8.74 16.23
C THR A 276 -11.28 -7.42 15.51
N GLY A 277 -10.28 -6.56 15.35
CA GLY A 277 -10.47 -5.25 14.72
C GLY A 277 -11.41 -4.35 15.52
N SER A 278 -11.32 -4.43 16.86
CA SER A 278 -12.17 -3.69 17.81
C SER A 278 -13.65 -4.08 17.83
N GLY A 279 -14.06 -5.16 17.17
CA GLY A 279 -15.46 -5.60 17.12
C GLY A 279 -15.61 -7.11 16.95
N VAL A 280 -16.85 -7.58 16.91
CA VAL A 280 -17.15 -8.98 16.58
C VAL A 280 -17.29 -9.11 15.06
N GLN A 281 -16.49 -9.97 14.46
CA GLN A 281 -16.50 -10.28 13.04
C GLN A 281 -16.90 -11.75 12.80
N ARG A 282 -17.52 -12.00 11.66
CA ARG A 282 -17.76 -13.33 11.11
C ARG A 282 -17.09 -13.40 9.74
N PHE A 283 -16.48 -14.53 9.45
CA PHE A 283 -15.84 -14.79 8.17
C PHE A 283 -16.55 -15.95 7.48
N SER A 284 -16.55 -15.95 6.16
CA SER A 284 -17.12 -17.01 5.32
C SER A 284 -16.07 -17.58 4.36
N ASN A 285 -16.25 -18.84 3.96
CA ASN A 285 -15.50 -19.40 2.83
C ASN A 285 -16.13 -18.92 1.52
N PHE A 286 -15.32 -18.92 0.45
CA PHE A 286 -15.82 -18.64 -0.88
C PHE A 286 -16.81 -19.73 -1.36
N ARG A 287 -16.50 -21.00 -1.06
CA ARG A 287 -17.33 -22.16 -1.35
C ARG A 287 -18.02 -22.65 -0.08
N LYS A 288 -19.35 -22.76 -0.09
CA LYS A 288 -20.13 -23.22 1.07
C LYS A 288 -19.88 -24.70 1.38
N GLU A 289 -19.46 -25.47 0.37
CA GLU A 289 -19.10 -26.88 0.49
C GLU A 289 -17.93 -27.07 1.47
N ASP A 290 -17.10 -26.04 1.64
CA ASP A 290 -15.96 -26.08 2.55
C ASP A 290 -16.35 -25.95 4.02
N ASP A 291 -17.52 -25.38 4.33
CA ASP A 291 -17.92 -24.97 5.68
C ASP A 291 -17.97 -26.12 6.70
N ARG A 292 -18.04 -27.37 6.24
CA ARG A 292 -18.08 -28.57 7.11
C ARG A 292 -16.74 -29.30 7.24
N ARG A 293 -15.70 -28.85 6.55
CA ARG A 293 -14.42 -29.57 6.45
C ARG A 293 -13.47 -29.23 7.61
N ARG A 294 -12.61 -30.20 7.96
CA ARG A 294 -11.37 -29.99 8.73
C ARG A 294 -10.16 -30.36 7.89
N VAL A 295 -9.48 -29.35 7.39
CA VAL A 295 -8.38 -29.47 6.42
C VAL A 295 -7.04 -29.13 7.05
N SER A 296 -5.95 -29.68 6.50
CA SER A 296 -4.60 -29.29 6.92
C SER A 296 -4.27 -27.85 6.49
N VAL A 297 -3.26 -27.23 7.11
CA VAL A 297 -2.76 -25.90 6.71
C VAL A 297 -2.33 -25.90 5.24
N GLN A 298 -1.66 -26.98 4.81
CA GLN A 298 -1.27 -27.19 3.42
C GLN A 298 -2.48 -27.22 2.47
N GLN A 299 -3.46 -28.09 2.75
CA GLN A 299 -4.66 -28.23 1.92
C GLN A 299 -5.47 -26.92 1.88
N ALA A 300 -5.57 -26.22 3.01
CA ALA A 300 -6.23 -24.93 3.07
C ALA A 300 -5.54 -23.87 2.20
N LEU A 301 -4.20 -23.91 2.03
CA LEU A 301 -3.51 -23.01 1.11
C LEU A 301 -3.76 -23.40 -0.35
N GLN A 302 -3.63 -24.70 -0.67
CA GLN A 302 -3.84 -25.28 -2.01
C GLN A 302 -5.21 -24.92 -2.57
N GLU A 303 -6.26 -25.14 -1.78
CA GLU A 303 -7.64 -24.85 -2.16
C GLU A 303 -8.07 -23.42 -1.80
N SER A 304 -7.17 -22.65 -1.17
CA SER A 304 -7.40 -21.27 -0.73
C SER A 304 -8.65 -21.10 0.14
N ILE A 305 -8.89 -22.01 1.08
CA ILE A 305 -10.01 -21.98 2.06
C ILE A 305 -9.75 -20.86 3.08
N ASN A 306 -10.76 -20.08 3.45
CA ASN A 306 -10.58 -18.83 4.23
C ASN A 306 -10.44 -19.10 5.73
N LEU A 307 -11.40 -19.83 6.29
CA LEU A 307 -11.58 -19.96 7.73
C LEU A 307 -10.40 -20.66 8.46
N PRO A 308 -9.73 -21.67 7.89
CA PRO A 308 -8.49 -22.20 8.45
C PRO A 308 -7.40 -21.16 8.63
N TYR A 309 -7.23 -20.23 7.68
CA TYR A 309 -6.20 -19.19 7.72
C TYR A 309 -6.53 -18.05 8.68
N VAL A 310 -7.82 -17.72 8.87
CA VAL A 310 -8.27 -16.81 9.93
C VAL A 310 -7.90 -17.39 11.31
N ARG A 311 -8.11 -18.70 11.51
CA ARG A 311 -7.77 -19.38 12.76
C ARG A 311 -6.26 -19.55 12.95
N LEU A 312 -5.53 -19.81 11.87
CA LEU A 312 -4.06 -19.86 11.90
C LEU A 312 -3.48 -18.51 12.27
N LEU A 313 -3.97 -17.41 11.68
CA LEU A 313 -3.56 -16.06 12.04
C LEU A 313 -3.89 -15.74 13.50
N ARG A 314 -5.04 -16.19 14.01
CA ARG A 314 -5.36 -16.05 15.44
C ARG A 314 -4.31 -16.74 16.33
N ASP A 315 -3.86 -17.93 15.95
CA ASP A 315 -2.83 -18.64 16.72
C ASP A 315 -1.47 -17.92 16.64
N VAL A 316 -1.09 -17.37 15.47
CA VAL A 316 0.11 -16.51 15.29
C VAL A 316 0.04 -15.24 16.16
N VAL A 317 -1.11 -14.59 16.20
CA VAL A 317 -1.36 -13.39 17.02
C VAL A 317 -1.29 -13.74 18.51
N ARG A 318 -1.84 -14.89 18.92
CA ARG A 318 -1.76 -15.38 20.31
C ARG A 318 -0.31 -15.68 20.72
N TYR A 319 0.46 -16.38 19.89
CA TYR A 319 1.89 -16.58 20.13
C TYR A 319 2.60 -15.24 20.32
N SER A 320 2.40 -14.30 19.39
CA SER A 320 3.04 -12.98 19.44
C SER A 320 2.68 -12.21 20.72
N LEU A 321 1.42 -12.29 21.15
CA LEU A 321 0.96 -11.71 22.40
C LEU A 321 1.69 -12.28 23.62
N HIS A 322 1.81 -13.61 23.70
CA HIS A 322 2.45 -14.29 24.84
C HIS A 322 3.98 -14.11 24.87
N GLN A 323 4.61 -13.75 23.75
CA GLN A 323 6.02 -13.38 23.71
C GLN A 323 6.27 -11.94 24.19
N GLN A 324 5.32 -11.03 23.95
CA GLN A 324 5.46 -9.61 24.31
C GLN A 324 4.96 -9.28 25.71
N VAL A 325 3.92 -9.99 26.17
CA VAL A 325 3.24 -9.70 27.42
C VAL A 325 3.39 -10.88 28.36
N GLU A 326 4.27 -10.73 29.35
CA GLU A 326 4.44 -11.70 30.42
C GLU A 326 3.09 -11.95 31.11
N ASP A 327 2.70 -13.22 31.25
CA ASP A 327 1.44 -13.61 31.89
C ASP A 327 0.20 -12.83 31.38
N ALA A 328 0.06 -12.76 30.04
CA ALA A 328 -1.06 -12.10 29.37
C ALA A 328 -2.44 -12.65 29.80
N ASP A 329 -2.51 -13.93 30.18
CA ASP A 329 -3.74 -14.58 30.66
C ASP A 329 -4.20 -13.98 32.00
N SER A 330 -3.27 -13.73 32.93
CA SER A 330 -3.55 -13.04 34.18
C SER A 330 -4.04 -11.61 33.96
N LEU A 331 -3.48 -10.88 32.99
CA LEU A 331 -3.93 -9.53 32.68
C LEU A 331 -5.43 -9.44 32.34
N LEU A 332 -6.01 -10.49 31.73
CA LEU A 332 -7.42 -10.55 31.39
C LEU A 332 -8.30 -11.19 32.47
N SER A 333 -7.75 -12.08 33.30
CA SER A 333 -8.49 -12.84 34.31
C SER A 333 -8.43 -12.22 35.72
N ASN A 334 -7.33 -11.55 36.06
CA ASN A 334 -7.11 -10.90 37.35
C ASN A 334 -7.43 -9.39 37.28
N ASP A 335 -8.58 -8.98 37.80
CA ASP A 335 -9.01 -7.58 37.76
C ASP A 335 -8.16 -6.64 38.65
N ARG A 336 -7.36 -7.20 39.57
CA ARG A 336 -6.45 -6.44 40.45
C ARG A 336 -5.05 -6.26 39.86
N ASP A 337 -4.78 -6.78 38.67
CA ASP A 337 -3.49 -6.60 38.02
C ASP A 337 -3.23 -5.10 37.74
N PRO A 338 -2.16 -4.51 38.33
CA PRO A 338 -1.89 -3.07 38.21
C PRO A 338 -1.63 -2.63 36.77
N ARG A 339 -1.16 -3.53 35.90
CA ARG A 339 -0.86 -3.24 34.49
C ARG A 339 -2.12 -2.86 33.71
N ARG A 340 -3.30 -3.34 34.13
CA ARG A 340 -4.59 -3.04 33.48
C ARG A 340 -4.88 -1.54 33.42
N GLN A 341 -4.46 -0.78 34.44
CA GLN A 341 -4.66 0.66 34.45
C GLN A 341 -3.91 1.36 33.31
N ALA A 342 -2.65 0.98 33.07
CA ALA A 342 -1.85 1.55 31.99
C ALA A 342 -2.43 1.26 30.61
N TYR A 343 -2.92 0.03 30.38
CA TYR A 343 -3.62 -0.34 29.14
C TYR A 343 -4.89 0.49 28.91
N LEU A 344 -5.69 0.70 29.97
CA LEU A 344 -6.92 1.48 29.88
C LEU A 344 -6.65 2.98 29.64
N GLN A 345 -5.61 3.54 30.26
CA GLN A 345 -5.17 4.92 30.02
C GLN A 345 -4.69 5.11 28.58
N THR A 346 -3.92 4.16 28.06
CA THR A 346 -3.44 4.17 26.67
C THR A 346 -4.61 4.04 25.69
N PHE A 347 -5.59 3.18 26.00
CA PHE A 347 -6.82 3.06 25.23
C PHE A 347 -7.59 4.38 25.20
N ALA A 348 -7.84 5.00 26.37
CA ALA A 348 -8.57 6.25 26.50
C ALA A 348 -7.88 7.40 25.73
N ASP A 349 -6.55 7.49 25.81
CA ASP A 349 -5.79 8.48 25.05
C ASP A 349 -5.96 8.28 23.53
N ARG A 350 -5.79 7.05 23.05
CA ARG A 350 -5.90 6.75 21.62
C ARG A 350 -7.30 6.98 21.07
N GLU A 351 -8.33 6.46 21.75
CA GLU A 351 -9.72 6.62 21.30
C GLU A 351 -10.14 8.10 21.36
N GLY A 352 -9.76 8.80 22.43
CA GLY A 352 -10.01 10.24 22.56
C GLY A 352 -9.37 11.06 21.44
N ARG A 353 -8.12 10.75 21.03
CA ARG A 353 -7.46 11.42 19.89
C ARG A 353 -8.21 11.20 18.59
N ILE A 354 -8.73 10.00 18.34
CA ILE A 354 -9.51 9.68 17.13
C ILE A 354 -10.77 10.55 17.07
N TYR A 355 -11.54 10.59 18.16
CA TYR A 355 -12.74 11.42 18.26
C TYR A 355 -12.41 12.91 18.06
N LEU A 356 -11.40 13.44 18.74
CA LEU A 356 -10.98 14.83 18.60
C LEU A 356 -10.55 15.19 17.17
N GLN A 357 -9.80 14.32 16.48
CA GLN A 357 -9.44 14.53 15.08
C GLN A 357 -10.65 14.52 14.14
N GLN A 358 -11.68 13.72 14.45
CA GLN A 358 -12.94 13.73 13.68
C GLN A 358 -13.73 15.02 13.92
N PHE A 359 -13.87 15.44 15.18
CA PHE A 359 -14.55 16.68 15.54
C PHE A 359 -13.81 17.92 14.99
N TRP A 360 -12.48 17.93 15.06
CA TRP A 360 -11.65 18.96 14.45
C TRP A 360 -11.97 19.13 12.96
N ARG A 361 -11.94 18.03 12.19
CA ARG A 361 -12.26 18.05 10.75
C ARG A 361 -13.69 18.52 10.48
N ARG A 362 -14.64 18.18 11.36
CA ARG A 362 -16.05 18.58 11.24
C ARG A 362 -16.27 20.09 11.44
N HIS A 363 -15.44 20.72 12.28
CA HIS A 363 -15.57 22.13 12.68
C HIS A 363 -14.50 23.05 12.05
N ALA A 364 -13.56 22.48 11.29
CA ALA A 364 -12.52 23.22 10.57
C ALA A 364 -13.13 24.19 9.57
N GLY A 365 -12.61 25.42 9.52
CA GLY A 365 -13.08 26.49 8.63
C GLY A 365 -14.40 27.16 9.04
N LEU A 366 -15.06 26.69 10.10
CA LEU A 366 -16.25 27.34 10.65
C LEU A 366 -15.86 28.42 11.66
N ASP A 367 -16.62 29.51 11.71
CA ASP A 367 -16.55 30.51 12.79
C ASP A 367 -17.27 30.02 14.06
N GLU A 368 -17.19 30.81 15.14
CA GLU A 368 -17.79 30.47 16.43
C GLU A 368 -19.30 30.22 16.35
N ALA A 369 -20.04 31.12 15.71
CA ALA A 369 -21.49 31.03 15.58
C ALA A 369 -21.91 29.79 14.77
N GLN A 370 -21.18 29.50 13.69
CA GLN A 370 -21.40 28.32 12.84
C GLN A 370 -21.13 27.01 13.59
N ARG A 371 -20.05 26.94 14.39
CA ARG A 371 -19.73 25.76 15.21
C ARG A 371 -20.81 25.52 16.26
N PHE A 372 -21.25 26.58 16.94
CA PHE A 372 -22.31 26.52 17.93
C PHE A 372 -23.64 26.05 17.32
N ALA A 373 -24.08 26.66 16.22
CA ALA A 373 -25.29 26.26 15.50
C ALA A 373 -25.22 24.81 15.03
N ARG A 374 -24.05 24.34 14.58
CA ARG A 374 -23.84 22.95 14.17
C ARG A 374 -23.94 21.97 15.35
N LEU A 375 -23.41 22.32 16.52
CA LEU A 375 -23.57 21.50 17.73
C LEU A 375 -25.05 21.43 18.13
N LEU A 376 -25.76 22.56 18.14
CA LEU A 376 -27.17 22.62 18.53
C LEU A 376 -28.09 21.76 17.66
N LYS A 377 -27.78 21.58 16.37
CA LYS A 377 -28.52 20.63 15.50
C LYS A 377 -28.51 19.18 16.02
N GLN A 378 -27.54 18.81 16.85
CA GLN A 378 -27.42 17.48 17.46
C GLN A 378 -28.12 17.40 18.83
N VAL A 379 -28.38 18.54 19.46
CA VAL A 379 -28.95 18.65 20.80
C VAL A 379 -30.46 18.75 20.70
N GLN A 380 -31.18 17.88 21.40
CA GLN A 380 -32.64 18.05 21.49
C GLN A 380 -32.96 19.35 22.24
N PRO A 381 -33.96 20.14 21.79
CA PRO A 381 -34.32 21.45 22.33
C PRO A 381 -35.01 21.37 23.71
N ILE A 382 -34.31 20.78 24.68
CA ILE A 382 -34.73 20.56 26.06
C ILE A 382 -33.90 21.49 26.94
N ALA A 383 -34.55 22.28 27.80
CA ALA A 383 -33.94 23.36 28.57
C ALA A 383 -32.67 22.94 29.33
N ALA A 384 -32.68 21.80 30.02
CA ALA A 384 -31.51 21.30 30.75
C ALA A 384 -30.31 20.97 29.84
N ARG A 385 -30.54 20.48 28.62
CA ARG A 385 -29.47 20.14 27.67
C ARG A 385 -28.85 21.38 27.07
N LEU A 386 -29.71 22.31 26.66
CA LEU A 386 -29.32 23.62 26.15
C LEU A 386 -28.57 24.42 27.22
N ALA A 387 -29.02 24.34 28.47
CA ALA A 387 -28.38 25.00 29.60
C ALA A 387 -26.93 24.55 29.78
N VAL A 388 -26.68 23.24 29.82
CA VAL A 388 -25.30 22.69 29.94
C VAL A 388 -24.42 23.15 28.78
N VAL A 389 -24.90 23.03 27.54
CA VAL A 389 -24.11 23.41 26.35
C VAL A 389 -23.76 24.89 26.37
N HIS A 390 -24.73 25.75 26.68
CA HIS A 390 -24.51 27.19 26.72
C HIS A 390 -23.60 27.60 27.89
N ARG A 391 -23.78 27.03 29.08
CA ARG A 391 -22.95 27.38 30.24
C ARG A 391 -21.50 26.89 30.10
N GLU A 392 -21.25 25.82 29.35
CA GLU A 392 -19.90 25.34 29.07
C GLU A 392 -19.18 26.17 28.00
N LEU A 393 -19.87 26.52 26.90
CA LEU A 393 -19.27 27.30 25.82
C LEU A 393 -19.18 28.80 26.18
N TYR A 394 -20.20 29.33 26.87
CA TYR A 394 -20.28 30.73 27.28
C TYR A 394 -20.28 30.87 28.81
N PRO A 395 -19.18 30.53 29.51
CA PRO A 395 -19.14 30.53 30.97
C PRO A 395 -19.30 31.94 31.57
N GLN A 396 -18.96 32.98 30.80
CA GLN A 396 -19.06 34.38 31.20
C GLN A 396 -20.39 35.05 30.83
N ALA A 397 -21.31 34.34 30.16
CA ALA A 397 -22.62 34.90 29.85
C ALA A 397 -23.43 35.12 31.14
N ASP A 398 -24.07 36.28 31.23
CA ASP A 398 -24.96 36.64 32.34
C ASP A 398 -26.32 35.94 32.22
N LEU A 399 -27.17 36.15 33.23
CA LEU A 399 -28.50 35.54 33.28
C LEU A 399 -29.41 36.04 32.14
N GLU A 400 -29.24 37.28 31.68
CA GLU A 400 -30.06 37.88 30.63
C GLU A 400 -29.76 37.25 29.27
N ALA A 401 -28.49 37.14 28.90
CA ALA A 401 -28.04 36.46 27.68
C ALA A 401 -28.43 34.98 27.71
N PHE A 402 -28.28 34.31 28.85
CA PHE A 402 -28.70 32.92 29.03
C PHE A 402 -30.21 32.74 28.89
N SER A 403 -31.02 33.62 29.48
CA SER A 403 -32.48 33.53 29.42
C SER A 403 -32.96 33.70 27.99
N SER A 404 -32.43 34.70 27.29
CA SER A 404 -32.70 34.95 25.86
C SER A 404 -32.37 33.72 25.02
N PHE A 405 -31.24 33.07 25.28
CA PHE A 405 -30.85 31.85 24.58
C PHE A 405 -31.83 30.69 24.82
N ILE A 406 -32.20 30.42 26.08
CA ILE A 406 -33.10 29.32 26.43
C ILE A 406 -34.49 29.54 25.81
N GLU A 407 -35.03 30.75 25.90
CA GLU A 407 -36.33 31.11 25.33
C GLU A 407 -36.38 30.93 23.81
N GLN A 408 -35.29 31.27 23.12
CA GLN A 408 -35.20 31.14 21.65
C GLN A 408 -35.09 29.68 21.17
N HIS A 409 -34.48 28.79 21.96
CA HIS A 409 -34.06 27.47 21.48
C HIS A 409 -34.82 26.29 22.10
N VAL A 410 -35.55 26.50 23.20
CA VAL A 410 -36.32 25.43 23.86
C VAL A 410 -37.60 25.12 23.09
N ARG A 411 -37.99 23.83 23.05
CA ARG A 411 -39.25 23.41 22.44
C ARG A 411 -40.47 23.72 23.31
N VAL A 412 -40.30 23.67 24.63
CA VAL A 412 -41.36 23.93 25.60
C VAL A 412 -40.95 25.15 26.42
N PRO A 413 -41.71 26.26 26.37
CA PRO A 413 -41.41 27.46 27.17
C PRO A 413 -41.22 27.12 28.65
N GLN A 414 -40.25 27.78 29.28
CA GLN A 414 -39.94 27.60 30.70
C GLN A 414 -40.36 28.86 31.46
N THR A 415 -40.72 28.73 32.75
CA THR A 415 -40.96 29.91 33.59
C THR A 415 -39.64 30.59 33.94
N ALA A 416 -39.67 31.89 34.25
CA ALA A 416 -38.48 32.65 34.63
C ALA A 416 -37.74 32.02 35.82
N GLU A 417 -38.48 31.53 36.82
CA GLU A 417 -37.90 30.87 38.01
C GLU A 417 -37.18 29.56 37.64
N ARG A 418 -37.68 28.85 36.61
CA ARG A 418 -37.05 27.61 36.13
C ARG A 418 -35.77 27.94 35.36
N ILE A 419 -35.78 28.97 34.52
CA ILE A 419 -34.58 29.42 33.78
C ILE A 419 -33.49 29.87 34.75
N GLU A 420 -33.84 30.68 35.75
CA GLU A 420 -32.89 31.11 36.78
C GLU A 420 -32.32 29.93 37.56
N ARG A 421 -33.15 28.93 37.89
CA ARG A 421 -32.68 27.69 38.53
C ARG A 421 -31.70 26.94 37.63
N LEU A 422 -31.99 26.80 36.34
CA LEU A 422 -31.07 26.15 35.39
C LEU A 422 -29.74 26.90 35.30
N TYR A 423 -29.75 28.24 35.32
CA TYR A 423 -28.53 29.06 35.29
C TYR A 423 -27.63 28.80 36.51
N ARG A 424 -28.23 28.65 37.71
CA ARG A 424 -27.50 28.33 38.95
C ARG A 424 -27.05 26.87 39.00
N ASP A 425 -27.94 25.93 38.70
CA ASP A 425 -27.68 24.47 38.77
C ASP A 425 -26.56 24.06 37.81
N TYR A 426 -26.50 24.68 36.62
CA TYR A 426 -25.50 24.41 35.59
C TYR A 426 -24.39 25.47 35.51
N ALA A 427 -24.04 26.12 36.64
CA ALA A 427 -22.89 27.02 36.68
C ALA A 427 -21.57 26.32 36.22
N PRO A 428 -20.61 27.06 35.64
CA PRO A 428 -19.31 26.50 35.27
C PRO A 428 -18.65 25.76 36.44
N GLY A 429 -18.22 24.52 36.21
CA GLY A 429 -17.63 23.66 37.23
C GLY A 429 -18.61 22.84 38.08
N SER A 430 -19.93 23.06 37.96
CA SER A 430 -20.94 22.23 38.68
C SER A 430 -20.94 20.76 38.27
N PHE A 431 -20.56 20.47 37.02
CA PHE A 431 -20.48 19.13 36.46
C PHE A 431 -19.14 18.94 35.75
N ASN A 432 -18.58 17.73 35.83
CA ASN A 432 -17.39 17.37 35.07
C ASN A 432 -17.75 17.14 33.59
N LEU A 433 -16.74 17.04 32.71
CA LEU A 433 -16.94 17.00 31.26
C LEU A 433 -17.80 15.81 30.81
N ASN A 434 -17.63 14.66 31.46
CA ASN A 434 -18.39 13.46 31.15
C ASN A 434 -19.88 13.62 31.52
N ASP A 435 -20.17 14.21 32.69
CA ASP A 435 -21.53 14.49 33.13
C ASP A 435 -22.20 15.52 32.23
N GLN A 436 -21.47 16.56 31.82
CA GLN A 436 -21.96 17.55 30.87
C GLN A 436 -22.38 16.91 29.54
N GLY A 437 -21.53 16.08 28.94
CA GLY A 437 -21.88 15.37 27.70
C GLY A 437 -23.06 14.40 27.87
N TYR A 438 -23.16 13.73 29.03
CA TYR A 438 -24.30 12.85 29.33
C TYR A 438 -25.64 13.60 29.41
N ILE A 439 -25.65 14.78 30.04
CA ILE A 439 -26.84 15.63 30.17
C ILE A 439 -27.21 16.20 28.81
N ALA A 440 -26.24 16.80 28.11
CA ALA A 440 -26.44 17.41 26.80
C ALA A 440 -26.75 16.39 25.68
N LYS A 441 -26.43 15.10 25.89
CA LYS A 441 -26.49 14.03 24.89
C LYS A 441 -25.60 14.30 23.66
N VAL A 442 -24.44 14.92 23.90
CA VAL A 442 -23.37 15.13 22.90
C VAL A 442 -22.09 14.46 23.38
N HIS A 443 -21.14 14.23 22.46
CA HIS A 443 -19.87 13.64 22.86
C HIS A 443 -19.09 14.64 23.74
N PRO A 444 -18.63 14.26 24.94
CA PRO A 444 -17.95 15.19 25.86
C PRO A 444 -16.73 15.89 25.23
N LEU A 445 -15.90 15.16 24.47
CA LEU A 445 -14.75 15.75 23.77
C LEU A 445 -15.12 16.75 22.65
N GLU A 446 -16.31 16.65 22.05
CA GLU A 446 -16.77 17.65 21.07
C GLU A 446 -17.12 18.95 21.79
N LEU A 447 -17.78 18.86 22.95
CA LEU A 447 -18.11 20.02 23.78
C LEU A 447 -16.83 20.74 24.27
N TRP A 448 -15.87 19.98 24.81
CA TRP A 448 -14.58 20.55 25.24
C TRP A 448 -13.82 21.18 24.08
N LEU A 449 -13.79 20.53 22.90
CA LEU A 449 -13.11 21.07 21.73
C LEU A 449 -13.65 22.45 21.34
N LEU A 450 -14.97 22.63 21.35
CA LEU A 450 -15.59 23.90 21.00
C LEU A 450 -15.29 24.98 22.03
N GLY A 451 -15.34 24.67 23.33
CA GLY A 451 -14.94 25.60 24.38
C GLY A 451 -13.46 26.00 24.28
N TYR A 452 -12.57 25.03 23.99
CA TYR A 452 -11.15 25.29 23.77
C TYR A 452 -10.91 26.20 22.56
N LEU A 453 -11.59 25.95 21.44
CA LEU A 453 -11.46 26.76 20.23
C LEU A 453 -12.02 28.18 20.37
N GLN A 454 -12.95 28.41 21.29
CA GLN A 454 -13.46 29.74 21.60
C GLN A 454 -12.44 30.57 22.38
N GLN A 455 -11.73 29.93 23.31
CA GLN A 455 -10.64 30.57 24.06
C GLN A 455 -9.35 30.69 23.23
N HIS A 456 -9.15 29.78 22.28
CA HIS A 456 -7.96 29.71 21.43
C HIS A 456 -8.35 29.62 19.93
N PRO A 457 -8.83 30.70 19.32
CA PRO A 457 -9.35 30.69 17.95
C PRO A 457 -8.30 30.35 16.88
N GLN A 458 -7.02 30.57 17.19
CA GLN A 458 -5.88 30.29 16.31
C GLN A 458 -5.16 28.98 16.64
N ALA A 459 -5.66 28.18 17.59
CA ALA A 459 -5.02 26.92 17.95
C ALA A 459 -4.87 26.00 16.75
N THR A 460 -3.81 25.21 16.77
CA THR A 460 -3.56 24.13 15.80
C THR A 460 -4.09 22.80 16.30
N LEU A 461 -4.23 21.83 15.40
CA LEU A 461 -4.56 20.44 15.76
C LEU A 461 -3.57 19.87 16.78
N GLY A 462 -2.28 20.20 16.66
CA GLY A 462 -1.24 19.75 17.58
C GLY A 462 -1.42 20.28 18.99
N GLU A 463 -1.66 21.59 19.13
CA GLU A 463 -1.89 22.25 20.43
C GLU A 463 -3.16 21.74 21.10
N MET A 464 -4.25 21.58 20.34
CA MET A 464 -5.49 20.99 20.85
C MET A 464 -5.28 19.56 21.37
N LEU A 465 -4.53 18.72 20.64
CA LEU A 465 -4.22 17.36 21.08
C LEU A 465 -3.29 17.34 22.30
N ALA A 466 -2.40 18.31 22.45
CA ALA A 466 -1.57 18.45 23.65
C ALA A 466 -2.41 18.91 24.85
N ALA A 467 -3.31 19.88 24.67
CA ALA A 467 -4.15 20.43 25.72
C ALA A 467 -5.23 19.45 26.24
N SER A 468 -5.66 18.48 25.42
CA SER A 468 -6.74 17.54 25.75
C SER A 468 -6.32 16.28 26.52
N VAL A 469 -5.07 16.16 26.96
CA VAL A 469 -4.57 14.92 27.60
C VAL A 469 -5.45 14.50 28.78
N GLU A 470 -5.76 15.42 29.69
CA GLU A 470 -6.56 15.14 30.88
C GLU A 470 -8.02 14.84 30.52
N GLN A 471 -8.58 15.59 29.57
CA GLN A 471 -9.97 15.44 29.14
C GLN A 471 -10.19 14.11 28.44
N ARG A 472 -9.22 13.64 27.65
CA ARG A 472 -9.25 12.29 27.09
C ARG A 472 -9.26 11.23 28.18
N GLN A 473 -8.58 11.42 29.31
CA GLN A 473 -8.67 10.48 30.44
C GLN A 473 -10.01 10.60 31.19
N GLU A 474 -10.50 11.83 31.37
CA GLU A 474 -11.73 12.13 32.11
C GLU A 474 -12.98 11.53 31.48
N VAL A 475 -13.11 11.61 30.15
CA VAL A 475 -14.27 11.07 29.43
C VAL A 475 -14.39 9.55 29.60
N TYR A 476 -13.27 8.89 29.87
CA TYR A 476 -13.21 7.45 30.16
C TYR A 476 -13.09 7.14 31.65
N ARG A 477 -13.32 8.12 32.55
CA ARG A 477 -13.22 7.91 34.01
C ARG A 477 -14.12 6.76 34.50
N TRP A 478 -15.25 6.55 33.82
CA TRP A 478 -16.16 5.43 34.07
C TRP A 478 -15.50 4.05 33.86
N LEU A 479 -14.54 3.89 32.94
CA LEU A 479 -13.83 2.63 32.72
C LEU A 479 -12.97 2.22 33.93
N PHE A 480 -12.41 3.20 34.64
CA PHE A 480 -11.61 2.96 35.83
C PHE A 480 -12.47 2.68 37.08
N ARG A 481 -13.72 3.18 37.10
CA ARG A 481 -14.63 3.06 38.26
C ARG A 481 -15.68 1.95 38.13
N THR A 482 -15.91 1.42 36.93
CA THR A 482 -16.98 0.44 36.70
C THR A 482 -16.75 -0.85 37.49
N ARG A 483 -17.82 -1.53 37.91
CA ARG A 483 -17.71 -2.92 38.42
C ARG A 483 -17.72 -3.96 37.29
N HIS A 484 -17.98 -3.54 36.05
CA HIS A 484 -18.12 -4.42 34.90
C HIS A 484 -16.76 -4.77 34.27
N ALA A 485 -16.13 -5.82 34.79
CA ALA A 485 -14.85 -6.35 34.28
C ALA A 485 -14.86 -6.62 32.76
N GLY A 486 -16.00 -7.03 32.19
CA GLY A 486 -16.14 -7.28 30.75
C GLY A 486 -15.89 -6.04 29.87
N ALA A 487 -16.33 -4.86 30.31
CA ALA A 487 -16.11 -3.63 29.56
C ALA A 487 -14.61 -3.28 29.51
N ARG A 488 -13.90 -3.35 30.65
CA ARG A 488 -12.44 -3.18 30.73
C ARG A 488 -11.70 -4.21 29.89
N ASN A 489 -12.03 -5.49 30.03
CA ASN A 489 -11.38 -6.59 29.33
C ASN A 489 -11.46 -6.43 27.82
N THR A 490 -12.58 -5.92 27.30
CA THR A 490 -12.73 -5.64 25.87
C THR A 490 -11.71 -4.61 25.39
N ARG A 491 -11.48 -3.52 26.13
CA ARG A 491 -10.54 -2.45 25.76
C ARG A 491 -9.10 -2.92 25.87
N ILE A 492 -8.79 -3.67 26.92
CA ILE A 492 -7.48 -4.30 27.09
C ILE A 492 -7.22 -5.26 25.93
N ARG A 493 -8.18 -6.13 25.56
CA ARG A 493 -8.05 -7.02 24.39
C ARG A 493 -7.77 -6.27 23.09
N ILE A 494 -8.40 -5.11 22.87
CA ILE A 494 -8.12 -4.27 21.69
C ILE A 494 -6.66 -3.81 21.69
N MET A 495 -6.14 -3.38 22.85
CA MET A 495 -4.75 -2.94 22.94
C MET A 495 -3.76 -4.09 22.75
N LEU A 496 -4.01 -5.24 23.39
CA LEU A 496 -3.22 -6.45 23.23
C LEU A 496 -3.20 -6.96 21.78
N GLU A 497 -4.36 -6.95 21.09
CA GLU A 497 -4.43 -7.30 19.68
C GLU A 497 -3.55 -6.38 18.84
N ARG A 498 -3.59 -5.07 19.10
CA ARG A 498 -2.75 -4.09 18.36
C ARG A 498 -1.26 -4.31 18.56
N GLU A 499 -0.83 -4.64 19.78
CA GLU A 499 0.57 -4.95 20.08
C GLU A 499 1.03 -6.22 19.37
N ALA A 500 0.23 -7.29 19.44
CA ALA A 500 0.52 -8.53 18.73
C ALA A 500 0.58 -8.33 17.21
N PHE A 501 -0.30 -7.51 16.64
CA PHE A 501 -0.24 -7.15 15.21
C PHE A 501 0.95 -6.25 14.86
N ALA A 502 1.47 -5.45 15.80
CA ALA A 502 2.72 -4.71 15.60
C ALA A 502 3.92 -5.67 15.55
N ALA A 503 3.93 -6.73 16.37
CA ALA A 503 4.91 -7.80 16.29
C ALA A 503 4.87 -8.52 14.91
N LEU A 504 3.66 -8.89 14.48
CA LEU A 504 3.45 -9.51 13.17
C LEU A 504 3.89 -8.58 12.04
N HIS A 505 3.62 -7.28 12.15
CA HIS A 505 4.02 -6.27 11.18
C HIS A 505 5.54 -6.19 11.04
N GLN A 506 6.29 -6.21 12.14
CA GLN A 506 7.76 -6.26 12.09
C GLN A 506 8.27 -7.51 11.35
N ARG A 507 7.68 -8.67 11.61
CA ARG A 507 8.00 -9.91 10.88
C ARG A 507 7.73 -9.77 9.39
N TRP A 508 6.59 -9.19 9.03
CA TRP A 508 6.21 -8.95 7.64
C TRP A 508 7.15 -7.95 6.95
N GLN A 509 7.59 -6.88 7.63
CA GLN A 509 8.56 -5.92 7.10
C GLN A 509 9.92 -6.57 6.80
N ARG A 510 10.38 -7.48 7.67
CA ARG A 510 11.63 -8.23 7.43
C ARG A 510 11.59 -9.01 6.12
N VAL A 511 10.42 -9.51 5.73
CA VAL A 511 10.18 -10.24 4.46
C VAL A 511 9.49 -9.37 3.39
N GLY A 512 9.75 -8.06 3.39
CA GLY A 512 9.41 -7.17 2.28
C GLY A 512 8.03 -6.52 2.30
N TYR A 513 7.25 -6.59 3.40
CA TYR A 513 5.99 -5.85 3.48
C TYR A 513 6.24 -4.33 3.48
N PRO A 514 5.59 -3.56 2.58
CA PRO A 514 6.07 -2.22 2.23
C PRO A 514 5.43 -1.08 3.04
N PHE A 515 4.41 -1.35 3.85
CA PHE A 515 3.63 -0.32 4.53
C PHE A 515 4.08 -0.13 5.97
N PRO A 516 3.97 1.10 6.52
CA PRO A 516 4.41 1.41 7.87
C PRO A 516 3.48 0.83 8.95
N GLN A 517 2.30 0.35 8.57
CA GLN A 517 1.30 -0.19 9.50
C GLN A 517 0.51 -1.34 8.86
N LEU A 518 -0.02 -2.19 9.72
CA LEU A 518 -0.86 -3.33 9.39
C LEU A 518 -2.24 -3.12 10.04
N VAL A 519 -3.31 -3.56 9.39
CA VAL A 519 -4.66 -3.50 9.98
C VAL A 519 -4.75 -4.54 11.09
N PRO A 520 -4.97 -4.15 12.37
CA PRO A 520 -4.98 -5.07 13.49
C PRO A 520 -6.30 -5.84 13.55
N SER A 521 -6.49 -6.76 12.61
CA SER A 521 -7.67 -7.60 12.47
C SER A 521 -7.32 -8.92 11.81
N LEU A 522 -8.00 -10.01 12.21
CA LEU A 522 -7.87 -11.32 11.56
C LEU A 522 -8.31 -11.29 10.08
N GLY A 523 -9.05 -10.26 9.65
CA GLY A 523 -9.31 -10.00 8.22
C GLY A 523 -8.03 -9.83 7.39
N THR A 524 -6.90 -9.52 8.02
CA THR A 524 -5.57 -9.49 7.40
C THR A 524 -5.22 -10.82 6.72
N ALA A 525 -5.66 -11.96 7.27
CA ALA A 525 -5.44 -13.27 6.64
C ALA A 525 -6.08 -13.39 5.23
N LEU A 526 -7.03 -12.52 4.94
CA LEU A 526 -7.80 -12.47 3.70
C LEU A 526 -7.53 -11.21 2.86
N GLY A 527 -6.54 -10.38 3.26
CA GLY A 527 -6.06 -9.26 2.44
C GLY A 527 -6.47 -7.86 2.89
N SER A 528 -7.15 -7.69 4.03
CA SER A 528 -7.62 -6.36 4.48
C SER A 528 -6.51 -5.34 4.79
N SER A 529 -5.27 -5.81 4.95
CA SER A 529 -4.12 -4.92 5.14
C SER A 529 -3.57 -4.35 3.84
N GLY A 530 -3.99 -4.89 2.69
CA GLY A 530 -3.43 -4.60 1.37
C GLY A 530 -1.98 -5.05 1.22
N ASP A 531 -1.47 -5.03 -0.01
CA ASP A 531 -0.05 -5.28 -0.32
C ASP A 531 0.34 -4.56 -1.63
N ARG A 532 1.63 -4.65 -2.01
CA ARG A 532 2.13 -4.28 -3.33
C ARG A 532 2.48 -5.54 -4.13
N PRO A 533 2.14 -5.64 -5.43
CA PRO A 533 2.60 -6.74 -6.28
C PRO A 533 4.13 -6.94 -6.24
N SER A 534 4.90 -5.85 -6.27
CA SER A 534 6.37 -5.89 -6.14
C SER A 534 6.86 -6.47 -4.80
N ALA A 535 6.19 -6.16 -3.70
CA ALA A 535 6.52 -6.69 -2.37
C ALA A 535 6.21 -8.19 -2.24
N LEU A 536 5.18 -8.68 -2.94
CA LEU A 536 4.92 -10.12 -3.04
C LEU A 536 5.97 -10.83 -3.90
N ALA A 537 6.42 -10.20 -4.99
CA ALA A 537 7.51 -10.73 -5.80
C ALA A 537 8.82 -10.81 -4.99
N GLU A 538 9.10 -9.82 -4.15
CA GLU A 538 10.25 -9.85 -3.21
C GLU A 538 10.16 -11.03 -2.23
N LEU A 539 8.98 -11.27 -1.63
CA LEU A 539 8.77 -12.44 -0.77
C LEU A 539 9.00 -13.75 -1.54
N MET A 540 8.56 -13.82 -2.80
CA MET A 540 8.83 -15.00 -3.64
C MET A 540 10.32 -15.19 -3.92
N GLY A 541 11.05 -14.09 -4.17
CA GLY A 541 12.51 -14.10 -4.29
C GLY A 541 13.19 -14.62 -3.02
N ILE A 542 12.76 -14.19 -1.84
CA ILE A 542 13.27 -14.70 -0.56
C ILE A 542 13.07 -16.22 -0.44
N ILE A 543 11.90 -16.72 -0.83
CA ILE A 543 11.57 -18.14 -0.79
C ILE A 543 12.45 -18.96 -1.77
N LEU A 544 12.72 -18.43 -2.97
CA LEU A 544 13.61 -19.07 -3.94
C LEU A 544 15.09 -18.99 -3.54
N ASN A 545 15.49 -17.93 -2.85
CA ASN A 545 16.85 -17.70 -2.39
C ASN A 545 17.13 -18.36 -1.03
N ASP A 546 16.48 -19.50 -0.74
CA ASP A 546 16.65 -20.27 0.50
C ASP A 546 16.53 -19.43 1.78
N GLY A 547 15.56 -18.49 1.80
CA GLY A 547 15.28 -17.62 2.94
C GLY A 547 16.16 -16.38 3.00
N LYS A 548 17.00 -16.12 2.00
CA LYS A 548 17.83 -14.91 1.91
C LYS A 548 17.10 -13.79 1.19
N ARG A 549 17.08 -12.63 1.82
CA ARG A 549 16.68 -11.37 1.18
C ARG A 549 17.87 -10.83 0.41
N ILE A 550 17.73 -10.82 -0.92
CA ILE A 550 18.69 -10.26 -1.86
C ILE A 550 18.01 -9.08 -2.54
N GLY A 551 18.70 -7.95 -2.61
CA GLY A 551 18.15 -6.76 -3.23
C GLY A 551 17.82 -6.94 -4.71
N VAL A 552 16.92 -6.09 -5.21
CA VAL A 552 16.47 -6.12 -6.61
C VAL A 552 17.27 -5.12 -7.44
N GLN A 553 18.03 -5.63 -8.39
CA GLN A 553 18.79 -4.84 -9.35
C GLN A 553 17.90 -4.48 -10.55
N ARG A 554 17.84 -3.18 -10.87
CA ARG A 554 17.08 -2.64 -12.00
C ARG A 554 17.96 -1.95 -13.04
N LEU A 555 19.08 -1.40 -12.58
CA LEU A 555 20.10 -0.74 -13.39
C LEU A 555 21.41 -1.50 -13.20
N SER A 556 22.19 -1.65 -14.25
CA SER A 556 23.50 -2.30 -14.24
C SER A 556 24.66 -1.33 -14.37
N SER A 557 24.47 -0.15 -14.96
CA SER A 557 25.51 0.89 -14.97
C SER A 557 24.93 2.30 -15.22
N LEU A 558 25.64 3.30 -14.71
CA LEU A 558 25.46 4.72 -15.04
C LEU A 558 26.80 5.27 -15.54
N HIS A 559 26.83 5.87 -16.72
CA HIS A 559 28.04 6.42 -17.33
C HIS A 559 27.82 7.88 -17.68
N PHE A 560 28.41 8.76 -16.88
CA PHE A 560 28.31 10.21 -17.01
C PHE A 560 29.42 10.76 -17.88
N ALA A 561 29.08 11.77 -18.69
CA ALA A 561 30.00 12.68 -19.38
C ALA A 561 31.09 11.96 -20.18
N ALA A 562 30.71 10.97 -20.98
CA ALA A 562 31.62 10.10 -21.71
C ALA A 562 32.56 10.90 -22.64
N GLY A 563 33.87 10.62 -22.56
CA GLY A 563 34.87 11.34 -23.35
C GLY A 563 35.19 12.76 -22.85
N THR A 564 34.78 13.11 -21.62
CA THR A 564 35.13 14.38 -20.98
C THR A 564 36.05 14.16 -19.76
N PRO A 565 36.74 15.20 -19.25
CA PRO A 565 37.50 15.09 -18.00
C PRO A 565 36.65 14.74 -16.76
N TRP A 566 35.32 14.81 -16.87
CA TRP A 566 34.36 14.48 -15.82
C TRP A 566 33.74 13.09 -16.00
N GLU A 567 34.26 12.28 -16.93
CA GLU A 567 33.76 10.93 -17.20
C GLU A 567 33.75 10.09 -15.92
N THR A 568 32.57 9.63 -15.53
CA THR A 568 32.38 8.86 -14.29
C THR A 568 31.49 7.66 -14.55
N ARG A 569 31.89 6.48 -14.08
CA ARG A 569 31.10 5.24 -14.19
C ARG A 569 30.71 4.74 -12.80
N PHE A 570 29.43 4.47 -12.63
CA PHE A 570 28.89 3.81 -11.45
C PHE A 570 28.37 2.44 -11.84
N GLU A 571 28.76 1.45 -11.06
CA GLU A 571 28.24 0.09 -11.14
C GLU A 571 27.56 -0.25 -9.80
N PRO A 572 26.49 -1.06 -9.80
CA PRO A 572 25.84 -1.51 -8.58
C PRO A 572 26.83 -2.25 -7.70
N GLN A 573 26.91 -1.86 -6.43
CA GLN A 573 27.59 -2.68 -5.45
C GLN A 573 26.76 -3.95 -5.18
N PRO A 574 27.41 -5.13 -5.03
CA PRO A 574 26.73 -6.34 -4.59
C PRO A 574 25.95 -6.05 -3.30
N MET A 575 24.64 -6.27 -3.34
CA MET A 575 23.79 -6.02 -2.17
C MET A 575 24.00 -7.15 -1.15
N PRO A 576 24.15 -6.83 0.15
CA PRO A 576 24.38 -7.85 1.16
C PRO A 576 23.20 -8.82 1.22
N GLU A 577 23.49 -10.12 1.16
CA GLU A 577 22.51 -11.15 1.41
C GLU A 577 22.17 -11.18 2.89
N GLN A 578 20.90 -11.02 3.25
CA GLN A 578 20.45 -11.15 4.63
C GLN A 578 19.61 -12.42 4.79
N GLN A 579 20.04 -13.35 5.63
CA GLN A 579 19.20 -14.50 6.00
C GLN A 579 18.02 -13.99 6.85
N VAL A 580 16.81 -14.04 6.29
CA VAL A 580 15.59 -13.53 6.94
C VAL A 580 14.60 -14.64 7.33
N LEU A 581 14.74 -15.83 6.75
CA LEU A 581 14.02 -17.05 7.11
C LEU A 581 15.03 -18.21 7.19
N ALA A 582 14.75 -19.25 7.97
CA ALA A 582 15.54 -20.47 7.90
C ALA A 582 15.41 -21.14 6.50
N PRO A 583 16.48 -21.74 5.93
CA PRO A 583 16.42 -22.42 4.64
C PRO A 583 15.32 -23.49 4.57
N GLU A 584 15.08 -24.21 5.66
CA GLU A 584 14.07 -25.25 5.81
C GLU A 584 12.65 -24.65 5.72
N VAL A 585 12.44 -23.45 6.27
CA VAL A 585 11.17 -22.71 6.14
C VAL A 585 10.95 -22.30 4.69
N ALA A 586 11.97 -21.81 4.00
CA ALA A 586 11.89 -21.46 2.58
C ALA A 586 11.59 -22.70 1.71
N ALA A 587 12.23 -23.84 1.98
CA ALA A 587 11.96 -25.11 1.31
C ALA A 587 10.52 -25.59 1.53
N ALA A 588 10.02 -25.54 2.77
CA ALA A 588 8.64 -25.89 3.09
C ALA A 588 7.63 -24.99 2.34
N LEU A 589 7.89 -23.67 2.28
CA LEU A 589 7.07 -22.72 1.52
C LEU A 589 7.08 -23.03 0.01
N ARG A 590 8.25 -23.30 -0.60
CA ARG A 590 8.36 -23.68 -2.02
C ARG A 590 7.55 -24.93 -2.34
N ASN A 591 7.63 -25.95 -1.49
CA ASN A 591 6.92 -27.22 -1.68
C ASN A 591 5.39 -27.02 -1.64
N VAL A 592 4.91 -26.25 -0.66
CA VAL A 592 3.47 -25.96 -0.53
C VAL A 592 2.97 -25.10 -1.71
N LEU A 593 3.74 -24.08 -2.12
CA LEU A 593 3.40 -23.23 -3.27
C LEU A 593 3.36 -24.00 -4.58
N SER A 594 4.26 -24.97 -4.77
CA SER A 594 4.23 -25.88 -5.93
C SER A 594 2.94 -26.69 -5.93
N ALA A 595 2.53 -27.21 -4.78
CA ALA A 595 1.32 -28.00 -4.66
C ALA A 595 0.03 -27.20 -4.95
N VAL A 596 0.02 -25.86 -4.74
CA VAL A 596 -1.09 -24.98 -5.16
C VAL A 596 -1.27 -25.00 -6.69
N VAL A 597 -0.16 -25.09 -7.43
CA VAL A 597 -0.17 -25.10 -8.89
C VAL A 597 -0.35 -26.51 -9.45
N LEU A 598 0.08 -27.56 -8.76
CA LEU A 598 -0.15 -28.94 -9.20
C LEU A 598 -1.60 -29.38 -8.97
N ASP A 599 -2.13 -29.18 -7.76
CA ASP A 599 -3.42 -29.75 -7.36
C ASP A 599 -4.47 -28.71 -6.94
N GLY A 600 -4.09 -27.44 -6.81
CA GLY A 600 -4.93 -26.38 -6.26
C GLY A 600 -5.46 -25.39 -7.30
N THR A 601 -5.65 -24.15 -6.86
CA THR A 601 -6.20 -23.05 -7.67
C THR A 601 -5.36 -22.65 -8.89
N GLY A 602 -4.11 -23.14 -9.00
CA GLY A 602 -3.18 -22.87 -10.10
C GLY A 602 -3.04 -23.98 -11.15
N ARG A 603 -3.82 -25.08 -11.06
CA ARG A 603 -3.69 -26.30 -11.91
C ARG A 603 -3.51 -26.08 -13.42
N ARG A 604 -4.03 -24.98 -13.94
CA ARG A 604 -3.94 -24.62 -15.38
C ARG A 604 -2.52 -24.45 -15.90
N LEU A 605 -1.54 -24.20 -15.02
CA LEU A 605 -0.14 -23.95 -15.38
C LEU A 605 0.73 -25.22 -15.40
N GLN A 606 0.19 -26.37 -14.99
CA GLN A 606 0.94 -27.62 -14.96
C GLN A 606 1.43 -28.02 -16.37
N GLY A 607 2.73 -28.28 -16.50
CA GLY A 607 3.35 -28.72 -17.75
C GLY A 607 3.44 -27.67 -18.86
N VAL A 608 3.11 -26.41 -18.57
CA VAL A 608 3.09 -25.33 -19.57
C VAL A 608 4.50 -24.86 -19.95
N PHE A 609 5.40 -24.74 -18.96
CA PHE A 609 6.76 -24.27 -19.16
C PHE A 609 7.73 -25.44 -19.13
N THR A 610 8.66 -25.47 -20.08
CA THR A 610 9.71 -26.49 -20.19
C THR A 610 11.09 -25.86 -20.15
N GLY A 611 12.04 -26.58 -19.55
CA GLY A 611 13.44 -26.18 -19.46
C GLY A 611 14.19 -26.40 -20.78
N ALA A 612 15.51 -26.25 -20.72
CA ALA A 612 16.37 -26.39 -21.89
C ALA A 612 16.33 -27.81 -22.49
N ASN A 613 16.17 -28.84 -21.65
CA ASN A 613 16.18 -30.24 -22.09
C ASN A 613 14.76 -30.80 -22.32
N GLY A 614 13.74 -29.94 -22.35
CA GLY A 614 12.34 -30.31 -22.56
C GLY A 614 11.63 -30.83 -21.30
N GLU A 615 12.31 -30.87 -20.15
CA GLU A 615 11.72 -31.22 -18.86
C GLU A 615 10.74 -30.14 -18.38
N PRO A 616 9.58 -30.51 -17.80
CA PRO A 616 8.67 -29.54 -17.21
C PRO A 616 9.34 -28.75 -16.07
N LEU A 617 9.28 -27.42 -16.13
CA LEU A 617 9.76 -26.58 -15.03
C LEU A 617 8.77 -26.64 -13.86
N LEU A 618 9.31 -26.70 -12.64
CA LEU A 618 8.51 -26.59 -11.44
C LEU A 618 7.90 -25.18 -11.36
N ILE A 619 6.58 -25.10 -11.19
CA ILE A 619 5.87 -23.83 -11.05
C ILE A 619 5.17 -23.89 -9.71
N GLY A 620 5.27 -22.79 -8.96
CA GLY A 620 4.53 -22.63 -7.73
C GLY A 620 4.06 -21.19 -7.58
N GLY A 621 3.05 -20.98 -6.77
CA GLY A 621 2.52 -19.63 -6.59
C GLY A 621 1.32 -19.57 -5.68
N LYS A 622 0.87 -18.33 -5.43
CA LYS A 622 -0.35 -18.08 -4.69
C LYS A 622 -1.26 -17.14 -5.46
N THR A 623 -2.51 -17.56 -5.55
CA THR A 623 -3.58 -16.77 -6.12
C THR A 623 -4.30 -15.91 -5.07
N GLY A 624 -4.79 -14.74 -5.49
CA GLY A 624 -5.62 -13.86 -4.67
C GLY A 624 -6.67 -13.13 -5.51
N THR A 625 -7.80 -12.86 -4.87
CA THR A 625 -8.89 -12.05 -5.44
C THR A 625 -9.35 -11.11 -4.34
N GLY A 626 -9.31 -9.82 -4.61
CA GLY A 626 -9.80 -8.77 -3.74
C GLY A 626 -11.01 -8.10 -4.35
N ASP A 627 -11.98 -7.78 -3.50
CA ASP A 627 -13.17 -7.00 -3.85
C ASP A 627 -13.26 -5.88 -2.81
N ASN A 628 -12.73 -4.72 -3.16
CA ASN A 628 -12.63 -3.59 -2.24
C ASN A 628 -13.98 -2.88 -2.23
N ARG A 629 -14.68 -2.97 -1.10
CA ARG A 629 -16.03 -2.44 -0.92
C ARG A 629 -16.15 -1.59 0.33
N ILE A 630 -16.89 -0.49 0.24
CA ILE A 630 -17.31 0.30 1.39
C ILE A 630 -18.69 -0.18 1.81
N HIS A 631 -18.78 -0.69 3.04
CA HIS A 631 -20.05 -1.09 3.65
C HIS A 631 -20.48 -0.07 4.71
N SER A 632 -21.68 0.46 4.58
CA SER A 632 -22.32 1.26 5.64
C SER A 632 -23.29 0.40 6.43
N PHE A 633 -23.23 0.46 7.76
CA PHE A 633 -24.10 -0.31 8.64
C PHE A 633 -24.94 0.61 9.52
N THR A 634 -26.15 0.17 9.83
CA THR A 634 -26.98 0.78 10.88
C THR A 634 -26.36 0.54 12.25
N ARG A 635 -26.82 1.29 13.26
CA ARG A 635 -26.45 1.06 14.67
C ARG A 635 -26.75 -0.38 15.15
N GLY A 636 -27.73 -1.04 14.54
CA GLY A 636 -28.10 -2.44 14.82
C GLY A 636 -27.29 -3.49 14.05
N GLY A 637 -26.33 -3.08 13.21
CA GLY A 637 -25.48 -3.98 12.43
C GLY A 637 -26.09 -4.47 11.11
N ALA A 638 -27.28 -3.98 10.74
CA ALA A 638 -27.85 -4.24 9.41
C ALA A 638 -27.10 -3.43 8.34
N LEU A 639 -26.77 -4.05 7.21
CA LEU A 639 -26.14 -3.39 6.06
C LEU A 639 -27.12 -2.39 5.43
N VAL A 640 -26.66 -1.16 5.24
CA VAL A 640 -27.40 -0.04 4.63
C VAL A 640 -27.03 0.10 3.15
N SER A 641 -25.73 0.11 2.85
CA SER A 641 -25.21 0.24 1.49
C SER A 641 -23.89 -0.52 1.34
N SER A 642 -23.60 -0.91 0.10
CA SER A 642 -22.35 -1.52 -0.33
C SER A 642 -21.92 -0.83 -1.62
N GLU A 643 -20.77 -0.17 -1.61
CA GLU A 643 -20.21 0.53 -2.77
C GLU A 643 -18.91 -0.15 -3.19
N VAL A 644 -18.77 -0.50 -4.49
CA VAL A 644 -17.56 -1.17 -5.02
C VAL A 644 -16.54 -0.10 -5.43
N MET A 645 -15.33 -0.21 -4.89
CA MET A 645 -14.24 0.72 -5.18
C MET A 645 -13.33 0.20 -6.30
N ASN A 646 -13.03 -1.10 -6.28
CA ASN A 646 -12.26 -1.79 -7.30
C ASN A 646 -12.29 -3.32 -7.08
N ARG A 647 -11.93 -4.05 -8.13
CA ARG A 647 -11.70 -5.50 -8.09
C ARG A 647 -10.29 -5.82 -8.54
N THR A 648 -9.62 -6.72 -7.82
CA THR A 648 -8.28 -7.22 -8.16
C THR A 648 -8.29 -8.74 -8.27
N ALA A 649 -7.49 -9.27 -9.19
CA ALA A 649 -7.05 -10.65 -9.18
C ALA A 649 -5.55 -10.68 -9.37
N THR A 650 -4.83 -11.37 -8.49
CA THR A 650 -3.37 -11.44 -8.53
C THR A 650 -2.87 -12.86 -8.44
N PHE A 651 -1.81 -13.15 -9.17
CA PHE A 651 -1.02 -14.35 -9.05
C PHE A 651 0.45 -13.98 -8.82
N VAL A 652 0.98 -14.36 -7.65
CA VAL A 652 2.42 -14.32 -7.38
C VAL A 652 3.00 -15.71 -7.63
N PHE A 653 4.10 -15.81 -8.35
CA PHE A 653 4.58 -17.08 -8.88
C PHE A 653 6.10 -17.18 -8.95
N PHE A 654 6.58 -18.41 -9.06
CA PHE A 654 7.88 -18.76 -9.58
C PHE A 654 7.77 -19.77 -10.73
N ILE A 655 8.75 -19.76 -11.63
CA ILE A 655 8.89 -20.69 -12.75
C ILE A 655 10.34 -21.19 -12.76
N GLY A 656 10.51 -22.48 -12.51
CA GLY A 656 11.82 -23.10 -12.36
C GLY A 656 12.60 -22.52 -11.18
N PRO A 657 13.94 -22.66 -11.19
CA PRO A 657 14.79 -22.23 -10.07
C PRO A 657 15.05 -20.72 -10.03
N ASN A 658 14.91 -20.03 -11.17
CA ASN A 658 15.44 -18.68 -11.32
C ASN A 658 14.39 -17.60 -11.55
N HIS A 659 13.20 -17.92 -12.05
CA HIS A 659 12.24 -16.89 -12.47
C HIS A 659 11.11 -16.76 -11.48
N PHE A 660 10.74 -15.53 -11.14
CA PHE A 660 9.62 -15.25 -10.25
C PHE A 660 9.03 -13.87 -10.49
N GLY A 661 7.79 -13.66 -10.06
CA GLY A 661 7.10 -12.43 -10.42
C GLY A 661 5.67 -12.36 -9.94
N THR A 662 4.98 -11.36 -10.48
CA THR A 662 3.55 -11.14 -10.22
C THR A 662 2.82 -10.79 -11.51
N LEU A 663 1.57 -11.22 -11.57
CA LEU A 663 0.59 -10.81 -12.57
C LEU A 663 -0.68 -10.37 -11.86
N THR A 664 -1.09 -9.12 -12.08
CA THR A 664 -2.31 -8.55 -11.51
C THR A 664 -3.25 -8.09 -12.62
N ALA A 665 -4.50 -8.53 -12.55
CA ALA A 665 -5.63 -7.96 -13.27
C ALA A 665 -6.40 -7.03 -12.32
N PHE A 666 -6.75 -5.85 -12.79
CA PHE A 666 -7.33 -4.77 -11.99
C PHE A 666 -8.44 -4.06 -12.77
N VAL A 667 -9.57 -3.83 -12.11
CA VAL A 667 -10.66 -2.99 -12.62
C VAL A 667 -10.94 -1.89 -11.59
N PRO A 668 -10.71 -0.60 -11.93
CA PRO A 668 -11.02 0.52 -11.04
C PRO A 668 -12.51 0.90 -11.08
N GLY A 669 -12.99 1.53 -10.01
CA GLY A 669 -14.28 2.21 -9.97
C GLY A 669 -15.49 1.30 -9.76
N GLU A 670 -16.67 1.90 -9.83
CA GLU A 670 -17.95 1.24 -9.61
C GLU A 670 -18.25 0.15 -10.65
N ASP A 671 -17.73 0.29 -11.88
CA ASP A 671 -17.85 -0.69 -12.96
C ASP A 671 -17.34 -2.09 -12.56
N ALA A 672 -16.43 -2.15 -11.58
CA ALA A 672 -15.93 -3.39 -11.00
C ALA A 672 -17.05 -4.29 -10.42
N GLU A 673 -18.21 -3.74 -10.09
CA GLU A 673 -19.38 -4.50 -9.62
C GLU A 673 -19.86 -5.54 -10.64
N ALA A 674 -19.75 -5.23 -11.94
CA ALA A 674 -20.17 -6.12 -13.03
C ALA A 674 -19.20 -7.30 -13.27
N PHE A 675 -18.06 -7.34 -12.56
CA PHE A 675 -17.02 -8.34 -12.77
C PHE A 675 -17.08 -9.45 -11.72
N HIS A 676 -17.01 -10.69 -12.20
CA HIS A 676 -17.00 -11.88 -11.36
C HIS A 676 -15.75 -12.74 -11.55
N PHE A 677 -14.73 -12.22 -12.26
CA PHE A 677 -13.48 -12.96 -12.45
C PHE A 677 -12.83 -13.28 -11.11
N THR A 678 -12.18 -14.43 -11.08
CA THR A 678 -11.38 -14.89 -9.95
C THR A 678 -9.91 -14.85 -10.32
N SER A 679 -9.05 -15.27 -9.40
CA SER A 679 -7.63 -15.45 -9.65
C SER A 679 -7.28 -16.49 -10.73
N ALA A 680 -8.27 -17.22 -11.26
CA ALA A 680 -8.09 -18.04 -12.45
C ALA A 680 -7.71 -17.20 -13.68
N LEU A 681 -8.15 -15.92 -13.74
CA LEU A 681 -7.85 -15.01 -14.85
C LEU A 681 -6.33 -14.74 -14.96
N PRO A 682 -5.64 -14.20 -13.92
CA PRO A 682 -4.18 -14.04 -13.97
C PRO A 682 -3.39 -15.31 -14.30
N ALA A 683 -3.81 -16.47 -13.76
CA ALA A 683 -3.15 -17.74 -14.06
C ALA A 683 -3.34 -18.16 -15.53
N GLN A 684 -4.51 -17.92 -16.11
CA GLN A 684 -4.79 -18.16 -17.52
C GLN A 684 -4.01 -17.20 -18.43
N VAL A 685 -3.89 -15.92 -18.06
CA VAL A 685 -3.05 -14.96 -18.80
C VAL A 685 -1.59 -15.42 -18.79
N LEU A 686 -1.05 -15.84 -17.64
CA LEU A 686 0.31 -16.37 -17.57
C LEU A 686 0.50 -17.61 -18.44
N LYS A 687 -0.51 -18.50 -18.51
CA LYS A 687 -0.50 -19.65 -19.40
C LYS A 687 -0.46 -19.24 -20.87
N ALA A 688 -1.30 -18.27 -21.26
CA ALA A 688 -1.37 -17.79 -22.63
C ALA A 688 -0.07 -17.05 -23.06
N MET A 689 0.67 -16.47 -22.11
CA MET A 689 2.00 -15.90 -22.35
C MET A 689 3.11 -16.93 -22.51
N ALA A 690 2.84 -18.24 -22.39
CA ALA A 690 3.87 -19.26 -22.47
C ALA A 690 4.74 -19.22 -23.74
N PRO A 691 4.19 -18.98 -24.96
CA PRO A 691 5.01 -18.84 -26.16
C PRO A 691 6.00 -17.67 -26.12
N VAL A 692 5.65 -16.59 -25.41
CA VAL A 692 6.49 -15.39 -25.25
C VAL A 692 7.57 -15.61 -24.20
N LEU A 693 7.23 -16.25 -23.07
CA LEU A 693 8.15 -16.42 -21.94
C LEU A 693 9.11 -17.61 -22.12
N SER A 694 8.66 -18.72 -22.72
CA SER A 694 9.45 -19.97 -22.80
C SER A 694 10.84 -19.82 -23.43
N PRO A 695 11.03 -19.00 -24.49
CA PRO A 695 12.37 -18.77 -25.05
C PRO A 695 13.37 -18.16 -24.04
N HIS A 696 12.91 -17.34 -23.10
CA HIS A 696 13.73 -16.68 -22.09
C HIS A 696 13.95 -17.54 -20.83
N LEU A 697 13.05 -18.50 -20.57
CA LEU A 697 13.17 -19.42 -19.45
C LEU A 697 14.22 -20.52 -19.68
N LYS A 698 14.64 -20.72 -20.93
CA LYS A 698 15.70 -21.67 -21.30
C LYS A 698 17.06 -20.99 -21.06
N PRO A 699 17.97 -21.55 -20.25
CA PRO A 699 19.28 -20.97 -20.03
C PRO A 699 20.02 -20.74 -21.34
N HIS A 700 20.57 -19.54 -21.53
CA HIS A 700 21.50 -19.27 -22.63
C HIS A 700 22.79 -20.08 -22.42
N PRO A 701 23.38 -20.69 -23.47
CA PRO A 701 24.56 -21.56 -23.38
C PRO A 701 25.84 -20.93 -22.78
N GLY A 702 25.83 -19.67 -22.35
CA GLY A 702 27.00 -18.94 -21.83
C GLY A 702 27.16 -18.94 -20.30
N SER A 703 26.10 -19.19 -19.52
CA SER A 703 26.18 -19.06 -18.05
C SER A 703 26.83 -20.24 -17.33
N ALA A 704 27.04 -21.38 -18.00
CA ALA A 704 27.65 -22.56 -17.40
C ALA A 704 29.19 -22.55 -17.38
N MET A 705 29.87 -21.70 -18.18
CA MET A 705 31.33 -21.72 -18.28
C MET A 705 32.08 -20.85 -17.26
N MET A 706 31.42 -19.92 -16.57
CA MET A 706 32.09 -19.03 -15.60
C MET A 706 32.23 -19.65 -14.19
N ALA A 707 31.56 -20.76 -13.91
CA ALA A 707 31.66 -21.45 -12.61
C ALA A 707 32.88 -22.38 -12.48
N GLY A 708 33.63 -22.60 -13.57
CA GLY A 708 34.70 -23.61 -13.62
C GLY A 708 36.14 -23.10 -13.51
N ASN A 709 36.38 -21.79 -13.48
CA ASN A 709 37.74 -21.25 -13.56
C ASN A 709 38.02 -20.16 -12.52
N ARG A 710 37.95 -20.52 -11.25
CA ARG A 710 38.76 -19.90 -10.20
C ARG A 710 39.27 -20.99 -9.25
N ALA A 711 40.52 -21.37 -9.45
CA ALA A 711 41.31 -22.14 -8.49
C ALA A 711 42.74 -21.59 -8.51
N PRO A 712 43.45 -21.74 -7.40
CA PRO A 712 43.36 -20.94 -6.18
C PRO A 712 43.98 -19.54 -6.31
#